data_AF-A0A3D6D5V4-F1
#
_entry.id   AF-A0A3D6D5V4-F1
#
_cell.length_a   1.000
_cell.length_b   1.000
_cell.length_c   1.000
_cell.angle_alpha   90.00
_cell.angle_beta   90.00
_cell.angle_gamma   90.00
#
_symmetry.space_group_name_H-M   'P 1'
#
loop_
_entity.id
_entity.type
_entity.pdbx_description
1 polymer ?
#
loop_
_entity_poly.entity_id
_entity_poly.type
_entity_poly.pdbx_seq_one_letter_code
_entity_poly.pdbx_strand_id
1 'polypeptide(L)'
;MRTCLLASAGYGHGEGGAGAPGSRRIYGGHSHIGTMLYQGNNWPAAYRNQLYTHNLHGHQLNVQVNERDGSGYNTVHAGKDMLMVADPRYIAIDLKYGPDGAVYINDWYDTQHCHNPNTEQWERGTGRMYRIQYEATYEPILVNLSRKSDRELAWLQLHQNAWFARTARRLLQERSVKGEISSDALEVLRNMSVEHANENRRLRALWSLCVIGAVQGNDWLTYLRDESEYVRANAIEFMSSQEQVVPIAASQLVLMALDDPSAFVRLRLAAASIKLSEENGWKIIEALARHTEDAADRNLPSMIWFALAQKMPANLERAFQLIESEQPIMPVLEPLIVWYAAKLKGKGLEESITHLQKTAASDRGGLLNAIYLALRYERRVPMPRQWDFISNRLYENSDDSIRLPAEKLAAIFGDRKVLPKMRLLLADTTKSENARRHALEILNLAGDEALISIGIGLLDEPAFQSSAINLLARFDHPESADALLARLDRFEGKDKVAALNTMTTRSSLAVPLLDAVIAGKLERDLLTAYYLRQLQKLNSNAVSERITRIWGQAGVASEEKAQLIESLDATYREAPLWAYSADEGKKHFQLLCSSCHQVAGTGVAIGPDLTAAGSSGSRYFIESMIDPNAVIGQNYQVTEIEQIDGEMITGLLISETNTSVVIKTLTDTLTVAKSMINRRQLAVHSMMPEGLMDGLNGRQRIELIKYLTTL
;
A
#
# COMPACT_ATOMS: atom_id res chain seq x y z
N MET A 1 -22.10 10.31 1.36
CA MET A 1 -21.06 9.58 2.14
C MET A 1 -21.31 9.83 3.62
N ARG A 2 -21.45 8.78 4.43
CA ARG A 2 -21.29 8.91 5.89
C ARG A 2 -19.79 8.82 6.19
N THR A 3 -19.20 9.86 6.74
CA THR A 3 -17.77 9.92 7.08
C THR A 3 -17.50 9.12 8.36
N CYS A 4 -17.30 7.82 8.21
CA CYS A 4 -17.10 6.89 9.31
C CYS A 4 -15.69 6.97 9.93
N LEU A 5 -15.42 7.98 10.76
CA LEU A 5 -14.22 8.09 11.62
C LEU A 5 -14.50 8.93 12.90
N LEU A 6 -15.52 8.54 13.69
CA LEU A 6 -16.03 9.33 14.83
C LEU A 6 -15.50 8.96 16.24
N ALA A 7 -14.31 8.35 16.31
CA ALA A 7 -13.45 8.38 17.50
C ALA A 7 -12.05 8.99 17.26
N SER A 8 -11.67 9.28 16.01
CA SER A 8 -10.25 9.58 15.68
C SER A 8 -10.00 10.57 14.54
N ALA A 9 -11.01 11.12 13.85
CA ALA A 9 -10.75 12.12 12.80
C ALA A 9 -11.72 13.32 12.77
N GLY A 10 -11.41 14.31 13.58
CA GLY A 10 -11.23 15.65 13.02
C GLY A 10 -9.80 15.76 12.47
N TYR A 11 -9.53 15.17 11.30
CA TYR A 11 -8.18 15.16 10.71
C TYR A 11 -8.07 16.16 9.56
N GLY A 12 -7.12 17.08 9.68
CA GLY A 12 -6.51 17.77 8.54
C GLY A 12 -5.06 17.31 8.45
N HIS A 13 -4.63 16.81 7.30
CA HIS A 13 -3.23 16.42 7.08
C HIS A 13 -2.33 17.66 7.01
N GLY A 14 -1.11 17.60 7.55
CA GLY A 14 -0.16 18.71 7.36
C GLY A 14 1.18 18.58 8.08
N GLU A 15 1.19 18.79 9.40
CA GLU A 15 2.43 19.16 10.11
C GLU A 15 2.67 18.31 11.37
N GLY A 16 3.85 17.68 11.43
CA GLY A 16 4.34 16.97 12.61
C GLY A 16 4.83 17.95 13.67
N GLY A 17 3.94 18.37 14.57
CA GLY A 17 4.23 19.30 15.66
C GLY A 17 3.12 19.31 16.70
N ALA A 18 3.33 19.99 17.82
CA ALA A 18 2.38 20.06 18.93
C ALA A 18 0.96 20.41 18.43
N GLY A 19 0.03 19.45 18.60
CA GLY A 19 -1.16 19.33 17.74
C GLY A 19 -1.98 20.61 17.59
N ALA A 20 -2.36 20.91 16.35
CA ALA A 20 -3.05 22.12 15.91
C ALA A 20 -4.28 22.52 16.76
N PRO A 21 -4.71 23.81 16.73
CA PRO A 21 -5.82 24.33 17.53
C PRO A 21 -7.12 23.52 17.43
N GLY A 22 -7.30 22.59 18.38
CA GLY A 22 -8.33 21.55 18.29
C GLY A 22 -7.95 20.27 19.02
N SER A 23 -6.66 19.95 19.13
CA SER A 23 -6.08 18.75 19.79
C SER A 23 -6.52 18.48 21.23
N ARG A 24 -6.99 19.51 21.96
CA ARG A 24 -7.53 19.45 23.34
C ARG A 24 -9.05 19.63 23.44
N ARG A 25 -9.78 19.55 22.33
CA ARG A 25 -11.26 19.57 22.34
C ARG A 25 -11.78 18.18 22.70
N ILE A 26 -13.04 18.11 23.13
CA ILE A 26 -13.79 16.88 23.46
C ILE A 26 -14.02 15.94 22.23
N TYR A 27 -13.44 16.26 21.07
CA TYR A 27 -13.35 15.39 19.89
C TYR A 27 -11.98 15.49 19.19
N GLY A 28 -10.97 16.03 19.90
CA GLY A 28 -9.64 16.32 19.38
C GLY A 28 -8.59 15.39 19.95
N GLY A 29 -7.67 14.96 19.09
CA GLY A 29 -6.59 14.04 19.45
C GLY A 29 -6.21 13.16 18.27
N HIS A 30 -4.91 12.93 18.09
CA HIS A 30 -4.37 12.22 16.93
C HIS A 30 -3.34 11.13 17.28
N SER A 31 -3.11 10.91 18.58
CA SER A 31 -2.10 9.98 19.10
C SER A 31 -2.63 9.26 20.33
N HIS A 32 -3.59 8.36 20.12
CA HIS A 32 -4.10 7.48 21.17
C HIS A 32 -3.02 6.48 21.58
N ILE A 33 -2.71 6.42 22.87
CA ILE A 33 -1.67 5.59 23.46
C ILE A 33 -2.15 5.04 24.81
N GLY A 34 -1.84 3.78 25.11
CA GLY A 34 -2.43 3.05 26.24
C GLY A 34 -3.91 2.74 25.99
N THR A 35 -4.34 1.51 26.28
CA THR A 35 -5.69 1.05 25.90
C THR A 35 -6.33 0.19 26.98
N MET A 36 -7.43 0.67 27.56
CA MET A 36 -8.13 -0.02 28.65
C MET A 36 -9.65 0.01 28.47
N LEU A 37 -10.27 -1.16 28.35
CA LEU A 37 -11.70 -1.31 28.64
C LEU A 37 -11.87 -1.50 30.15
N TYR A 38 -12.47 -0.53 30.87
CA TYR A 38 -12.56 -0.62 32.33
C TYR A 38 -13.52 -1.74 32.76
N GLN A 39 -12.96 -2.78 33.39
CA GLN A 39 -13.71 -3.92 33.93
C GLN A 39 -13.34 -4.24 35.40
N GLY A 40 -12.80 -3.25 36.12
CA GLY A 40 -12.64 -3.28 37.57
C GLY A 40 -13.96 -3.14 38.32
N ASN A 41 -13.91 -3.05 39.64
CA ASN A 41 -15.08 -2.91 40.53
C ASN A 41 -14.97 -1.73 41.52
N ASN A 42 -13.92 -0.91 41.44
CA ASN A 42 -13.78 0.28 42.27
C ASN A 42 -14.57 1.46 41.67
N TRP A 43 -14.32 1.83 40.41
CA TRP A 43 -15.05 2.93 39.78
C TRP A 43 -16.55 2.60 39.61
N PRO A 44 -17.44 3.61 39.70
CA PRO A 44 -18.88 3.43 39.50
C PRO A 44 -19.25 2.76 38.16
N ALA A 45 -20.40 2.06 38.15
CA ALA A 45 -20.86 1.32 36.98
C ALA A 45 -20.95 2.15 35.68
N ALA A 46 -21.21 3.46 35.79
CA ALA A 46 -21.27 4.40 34.67
C ALA A 46 -19.93 4.61 33.92
N TYR A 47 -18.81 4.17 34.48
CA TYR A 47 -17.48 4.20 33.86
C TYR A 47 -17.07 2.85 33.26
N ARG A 48 -17.87 1.80 33.50
CA ARG A 48 -17.54 0.41 33.18
C ARG A 48 -17.88 0.09 31.72
N ASN A 49 -17.08 -0.81 31.12
CA ASN A 49 -17.15 -1.20 29.70
C ASN A 49 -16.91 -0.07 28.68
N GLN A 50 -16.57 1.14 29.14
CA GLN A 50 -16.02 2.21 28.30
C GLN A 50 -14.54 1.94 28.00
N LEU A 51 -14.11 2.40 26.83
CA LEU A 51 -12.75 2.35 26.34
C LEU A 51 -12.03 3.64 26.73
N TYR A 52 -10.90 3.51 27.39
CA TYR A 52 -10.05 4.62 27.85
C TYR A 52 -8.71 4.56 27.14
N THR A 53 -8.25 5.70 26.66
CA THR A 53 -6.96 5.87 25.97
C THR A 53 -6.35 7.21 26.34
N HIS A 54 -5.04 7.28 26.55
CA HIS A 54 -4.37 8.58 26.66
C HIS A 54 -4.22 9.20 25.27
N ASN A 55 -4.24 10.53 25.22
CA ASN A 55 -3.86 11.28 24.02
C ASN A 55 -2.59 12.07 24.32
N LEU A 56 -1.51 11.60 23.70
CA LEU A 56 -0.15 12.10 23.79
C LEU A 56 -0.04 13.62 23.60
N HIS A 57 -0.85 14.21 22.71
CA HIS A 57 -0.82 15.66 22.40
C HIS A 57 -1.89 16.47 23.16
N GLY A 58 -2.98 15.83 23.56
CA GLY A 58 -4.04 16.48 24.34
C GLY A 58 -3.69 16.61 25.82
N HIS A 59 -2.71 15.84 26.30
CA HIS A 59 -2.39 15.65 27.73
C HIS A 59 -3.63 15.22 28.52
N GLN A 60 -4.41 14.31 27.93
CA GLN A 60 -5.76 13.99 28.38
C GLN A 60 -6.03 12.48 28.36
N LEU A 61 -7.04 12.06 29.11
CA LEU A 61 -7.57 10.70 29.11
C LEU A 61 -8.91 10.68 28.36
N ASN A 62 -8.86 10.26 27.11
CA ASN A 62 -10.03 10.16 26.25
C ASN A 62 -10.91 8.97 26.63
N VAL A 63 -12.23 9.16 26.50
CA VAL A 63 -13.24 8.13 26.75
C VAL A 63 -14.03 7.85 25.48
N GLN A 64 -14.17 6.57 25.15
CA GLN A 64 -14.79 6.08 23.93
C GLN A 64 -15.77 4.94 24.27
N VAL A 65 -16.77 4.75 23.41
CA VAL A 65 -17.79 3.69 23.50
C VAL A 65 -17.74 2.85 22.23
N ASN A 66 -17.87 1.53 22.36
CA ASN A 66 -17.97 0.63 21.23
C ASN A 66 -19.44 0.33 20.96
N GLU A 67 -19.95 0.81 19.83
CA GLU A 67 -21.31 0.57 19.34
C GLU A 67 -21.29 -0.53 18.27
N ARG A 68 -22.29 -1.41 18.28
CA ARG A 68 -22.40 -2.53 17.34
C ARG A 68 -22.85 -2.02 15.96
N ASP A 69 -22.15 -2.40 14.91
CA ASP A 69 -22.50 -2.06 13.52
C ASP A 69 -22.27 -3.29 12.63
N GLY A 70 -23.38 -3.94 12.22
CA GLY A 70 -23.37 -5.20 11.48
C GLY A 70 -22.59 -6.32 12.20
N SER A 71 -21.58 -6.85 11.53
CA SER A 71 -20.63 -7.85 12.02
C SER A 71 -19.48 -7.27 12.84
N GLY A 72 -19.37 -5.94 12.96
CA GLY A 72 -18.26 -5.25 13.61
C GLY A 72 -18.70 -4.25 14.67
N TYR A 73 -17.76 -3.39 15.07
CA TYR A 73 -18.03 -2.28 15.99
C TYR A 73 -17.56 -0.96 15.37
N ASN A 74 -18.26 0.11 15.72
CA ASN A 74 -17.80 1.47 15.60
C ASN A 74 -17.40 1.96 16.98
N THR A 75 -16.16 2.39 17.13
CA THR A 75 -15.73 3.12 18.31
C THR A 75 -16.05 4.58 18.10
N VAL A 76 -16.76 5.19 19.05
CA VAL A 76 -17.16 6.62 19.03
C VAL A 76 -16.72 7.30 20.31
N HIS A 77 -16.46 8.61 20.25
CA HIS A 77 -16.13 9.38 21.45
C HIS A 77 -17.33 9.50 22.40
N ALA A 78 -17.12 9.37 23.71
CA ALA A 78 -18.17 9.34 24.73
C ALA A 78 -18.80 10.72 25.05
N GLY A 79 -18.45 11.77 24.30
CA GLY A 79 -18.90 13.15 24.49
C GLY A 79 -18.29 13.86 25.71
N LYS A 80 -17.33 13.23 26.40
CA LYS A 80 -16.57 13.77 27.53
C LYS A 80 -15.25 13.03 27.71
N ASP A 81 -14.26 13.73 28.25
CA ASP A 81 -12.98 13.16 28.65
C ASP A 81 -12.91 13.00 30.19
N MET A 82 -12.06 12.09 30.66
CA MET A 82 -11.98 11.72 32.08
C MET A 82 -10.96 12.55 32.87
N LEU A 83 -9.90 13.00 32.21
CA LEU A 83 -8.81 13.78 32.80
C LEU A 83 -8.22 14.73 31.76
N MET A 84 -7.90 15.95 32.18
CA MET A 84 -7.09 16.92 31.43
C MET A 84 -5.90 17.32 32.32
N VAL A 85 -4.68 17.30 31.77
CA VAL A 85 -3.45 17.64 32.51
C VAL A 85 -2.82 18.91 31.94
N ALA A 86 -2.61 19.90 32.79
CA ALA A 86 -2.07 21.20 32.39
C ALA A 86 -0.55 21.19 32.17
N ASP A 87 0.18 20.26 32.80
CA ASP A 87 1.63 20.13 32.69
C ASP A 87 2.03 19.71 31.27
N PRO A 88 2.86 20.48 30.55
CA PRO A 88 3.24 20.18 29.17
C PRO A 88 4.26 19.03 29.03
N ARG A 89 4.58 18.33 30.13
CA ARG A 89 5.48 17.17 30.16
C ARG A 89 4.77 15.87 30.55
N TYR A 90 3.45 15.85 30.43
CA TYR A 90 2.64 14.67 30.74
C TYR A 90 2.48 13.81 29.48
N ILE A 91 3.22 12.72 29.42
CA ILE A 91 3.20 11.73 28.34
C ILE A 91 2.81 10.37 28.93
N ALA A 92 1.54 10.26 29.33
CA ALA A 92 0.99 8.97 29.76
C ALA A 92 0.99 7.95 28.62
N ILE A 93 1.53 6.76 28.89
CA ILE A 93 1.82 5.72 27.88
C ILE A 93 0.86 4.54 27.98
N ASP A 94 0.45 4.15 29.18
CA ASP A 94 -0.40 2.99 29.42
C ASP A 94 -1.22 3.17 30.72
N LEU A 95 -2.34 2.46 30.78
CA LEU A 95 -3.28 2.51 31.90
C LEU A 95 -3.95 1.16 32.13
N LYS A 96 -3.95 0.66 33.36
CA LYS A 96 -4.51 -0.66 33.70
C LYS A 96 -5.16 -0.67 35.08
N TYR A 97 -6.28 -1.37 35.22
CA TYR A 97 -6.91 -1.59 36.53
C TYR A 97 -6.27 -2.76 37.29
N GLY A 98 -6.03 -2.56 38.59
CA GLY A 98 -5.45 -3.55 39.49
C GLY A 98 -6.45 -4.55 40.08
N PRO A 99 -6.01 -5.43 40.99
CA PRO A 99 -6.90 -6.30 41.78
C PRO A 99 -7.85 -5.49 42.67
N ASP A 100 -7.38 -4.37 43.23
CA ASP A 100 -8.17 -3.36 43.97
C ASP A 100 -9.17 -2.59 43.08
N GLY A 101 -9.13 -2.80 41.77
CA GLY A 101 -10.00 -2.15 40.80
C GLY A 101 -9.65 -0.69 40.50
N ALA A 102 -8.70 -0.08 41.22
CA ALA A 102 -8.18 1.24 40.89
C ALA A 102 -7.36 1.19 39.60
N VAL A 103 -7.29 2.30 38.86
CA VAL A 103 -6.55 2.40 37.60
C VAL A 103 -5.19 3.01 37.86
N TYR A 104 -4.15 2.35 37.37
CA TYR A 104 -2.77 2.77 37.45
C TYR A 104 -2.35 3.29 36.08
N ILE A 105 -1.71 4.45 36.03
CA ILE A 105 -1.19 5.08 34.81
C ILE A 105 0.32 5.21 34.95
N ASN A 106 1.08 4.83 33.92
CA ASN A 106 2.48 5.22 33.78
C ASN A 106 2.62 6.43 32.84
N ASP A 107 3.53 7.32 33.20
CA ASP A 107 3.73 8.61 32.55
C ASP A 107 5.22 8.83 32.33
N TRP A 108 5.62 8.89 31.07
CA TRP A 108 6.98 9.26 30.70
C TRP A 108 7.08 10.78 30.78
N TYR A 109 7.98 11.29 31.62
CA TYR A 109 8.05 12.71 31.90
C TYR A 109 9.10 13.38 31.01
N ASP A 110 8.68 13.84 29.84
CA ASP A 110 9.54 14.47 28.83
C ASP A 110 8.84 15.71 28.25
N THR A 111 9.60 16.68 27.75
CA THR A 111 9.08 17.78 26.93
C THR A 111 8.83 17.34 25.49
N GLN A 112 9.48 16.27 25.03
CA GLN A 112 9.39 15.73 23.68
C GLN A 112 8.41 14.56 23.57
N HIS A 113 7.52 14.64 22.59
CA HIS A 113 6.42 13.68 22.42
C HIS A 113 6.53 12.85 21.13
N CYS A 114 7.17 13.39 20.08
CA CYS A 114 7.22 12.79 18.73
C CYS A 114 8.64 12.70 18.19
N HIS A 115 8.78 12.03 17.03
CA HIS A 115 10.04 11.82 16.32
C HIS A 115 10.90 13.10 16.26
N ASN A 116 12.07 13.05 16.88
CA ASN A 116 13.04 14.13 16.86
C ASN A 116 14.45 13.51 16.71
N PRO A 117 15.20 13.85 15.64
CA PRO A 117 16.41 13.13 15.26
C PRO A 117 17.59 13.31 16.24
N ASN A 118 17.61 14.37 17.05
CA ASN A 118 18.63 14.53 18.08
C ASN A 118 18.31 13.62 19.29
N THR A 119 19.08 12.55 19.47
CA THR A 119 18.85 11.50 20.47
C THR A 119 19.13 11.92 21.92
N GLU A 120 19.89 12.99 22.11
CA GLU A 120 20.42 13.42 23.41
C GLU A 120 19.47 14.32 24.21
N GLN A 121 18.45 14.88 23.55
CA GLN A 121 17.47 15.76 24.20
C GLN A 121 16.32 15.01 24.91
N TRP A 122 16.25 13.69 24.74
CA TRP A 122 15.19 12.84 25.28
C TRP A 122 15.45 12.52 26.75
N GLU A 123 14.50 12.82 27.63
CA GLU A 123 14.59 12.57 29.07
C GLU A 123 14.24 11.11 29.38
N ARG A 124 15.24 10.24 29.27
CA ARG A 124 15.10 8.78 29.45
C ARG A 124 15.09 8.33 30.92
N GLY A 125 15.47 9.20 31.85
CA GLY A 125 15.68 8.86 33.26
C GLY A 125 14.48 9.11 34.17
N THR A 126 13.46 9.84 33.71
CA THR A 126 12.35 10.26 34.57
C THR A 126 10.97 9.81 34.10
N GLY A 127 10.09 9.56 35.06
CA GLY A 127 8.73 9.13 34.84
C GLY A 127 7.92 9.16 36.12
N ARG A 128 6.59 9.07 36.00
CA ARG A 128 5.63 9.19 37.09
C ARG A 128 4.66 8.00 37.03
N MET A 129 4.11 7.66 38.20
CA MET A 129 3.08 6.65 38.35
C MET A 129 1.90 7.28 39.09
N TYR A 130 0.71 7.20 38.50
CA TYR A 130 -0.53 7.69 39.12
C TYR A 130 -1.46 6.53 39.46
N ARG A 131 -2.29 6.71 40.49
CA ARG A 131 -3.43 5.85 40.79
C ARG A 131 -4.70 6.69 40.82
N ILE A 132 -5.67 6.34 39.98
CA ILE A 132 -7.01 6.91 39.96
C ILE A 132 -7.96 5.91 40.64
N GLN A 133 -8.51 6.31 41.77
CA GLN A 133 -9.42 5.52 42.60
C GLN A 133 -10.73 6.30 42.83
N TYR A 134 -11.85 5.60 42.91
CA TYR A 134 -13.08 6.16 43.44
C TYR A 134 -13.09 5.98 44.96
N GLU A 135 -13.00 7.08 45.70
CA GLU A 135 -12.73 7.10 47.14
C GLU A 135 -13.74 6.28 47.95
N ALA A 136 -15.04 6.44 47.69
CA ALA A 136 -16.11 5.80 48.45
C ALA A 136 -16.18 4.26 48.35
N THR A 137 -15.38 3.65 47.48
CA THR A 137 -15.31 2.19 47.25
C THR A 137 -13.86 1.71 47.12
N TYR A 138 -12.87 2.51 47.52
CA TYR A 138 -11.46 2.14 47.41
C TYR A 138 -10.99 1.35 48.62
N GLU A 139 -10.64 0.09 48.39
CA GLU A 139 -10.05 -0.78 49.40
C GLU A 139 -8.73 -1.35 48.86
N PRO A 140 -7.57 -1.03 49.47
CA PRO A 140 -6.30 -1.60 49.06
C PRO A 140 -6.23 -3.07 49.46
N ILE A 141 -6.00 -3.97 48.50
CA ILE A 141 -5.95 -5.42 48.74
C ILE A 141 -4.61 -6.05 48.32
N LEU A 142 -4.07 -6.90 49.19
CA LEU A 142 -2.95 -7.78 48.88
C LEU A 142 -3.49 -9.15 48.43
N VAL A 143 -3.24 -9.52 47.18
CA VAL A 143 -3.81 -10.74 46.58
C VAL A 143 -2.72 -11.70 46.14
N ASN A 144 -2.82 -12.96 46.56
CA ASN A 144 -1.99 -14.05 46.05
C ASN A 144 -2.88 -15.21 45.58
N LEU A 145 -3.21 -15.24 44.29
CA LEU A 145 -4.06 -16.29 43.70
C LEU A 145 -3.31 -17.61 43.47
N SER A 146 -1.97 -17.65 43.45
CA SER A 146 -1.24 -18.90 43.17
C SER A 146 -1.36 -19.93 44.30
N ARG A 147 -1.74 -19.50 45.50
CA ARG A 147 -2.05 -20.36 46.66
C ARG A 147 -3.44 -20.99 46.64
N LYS A 148 -4.35 -20.56 45.75
CA LYS A 148 -5.72 -21.10 45.67
C LYS A 148 -5.75 -22.47 45.00
N SER A 149 -6.68 -23.32 45.42
CA SER A 149 -7.02 -24.57 44.73
C SER A 149 -7.60 -24.31 43.34
N ASP A 150 -7.57 -25.30 42.45
CA ASP A 150 -8.17 -25.18 41.11
C ASP A 150 -9.67 -24.87 41.18
N ARG A 151 -10.39 -25.48 42.13
CA ARG A 151 -11.83 -25.25 42.36
C ARG A 151 -12.09 -23.78 42.72
N GLU A 152 -11.28 -23.18 43.57
CA GLU A 152 -11.38 -21.74 43.87
C GLU A 152 -11.04 -20.86 42.65
N LEU A 153 -10.03 -21.23 41.85
CA LEU A 153 -9.67 -20.50 40.62
C LEU A 153 -10.80 -20.57 39.57
N ALA A 154 -11.51 -21.70 39.48
CA ALA A 154 -12.69 -21.84 38.64
C ALA A 154 -13.81 -20.87 39.06
N TRP A 155 -14.13 -20.81 40.36
CA TRP A 155 -15.15 -19.88 40.88
C TRP A 155 -14.81 -18.39 40.64
N LEU A 156 -13.52 -18.02 40.54
CA LEU A 156 -13.11 -16.64 40.22
C LEU A 156 -13.53 -16.15 38.82
N GLN A 157 -14.02 -17.01 37.92
CA GLN A 157 -14.65 -16.54 36.67
C GLN A 157 -15.94 -15.71 36.93
N LEU A 158 -16.62 -15.94 38.06
CA LEU A 158 -17.76 -15.12 38.54
C LEU A 158 -17.34 -13.79 39.19
N HIS A 159 -16.06 -13.59 39.49
CA HIS A 159 -15.61 -12.36 40.16
C HIS A 159 -15.95 -11.10 39.34
N GLN A 160 -16.38 -10.03 40.01
CA GLN A 160 -16.79 -8.79 39.33
C GLN A 160 -15.60 -8.10 38.66
N ASN A 161 -14.51 -7.84 39.37
CA ASN A 161 -13.28 -7.36 38.76
C ASN A 161 -12.69 -8.43 37.83
N ALA A 162 -12.57 -8.11 36.54
CA ALA A 162 -12.07 -9.03 35.51
C ALA A 162 -10.59 -9.40 35.69
N TRP A 163 -9.81 -8.66 36.50
CA TRP A 163 -8.43 -9.01 36.85
C TRP A 163 -8.35 -10.41 37.47
N PHE A 164 -9.28 -10.75 38.37
CA PHE A 164 -9.32 -12.06 39.02
C PHE A 164 -9.64 -13.18 38.03
N ALA A 165 -10.66 -13.00 37.20
CA ALA A 165 -11.06 -13.99 36.19
C ALA A 165 -9.93 -14.26 35.17
N ARG A 166 -9.26 -13.21 34.68
CA ARG A 166 -8.12 -13.32 33.75
C ARG A 166 -6.91 -14.00 34.42
N THR A 167 -6.56 -13.59 35.65
CA THR A 167 -5.42 -14.16 36.38
C THR A 167 -5.66 -15.61 36.78
N ALA A 168 -6.87 -15.94 37.25
CA ALA A 168 -7.24 -17.31 37.60
C ALA A 168 -7.21 -18.24 36.39
N ARG A 169 -7.66 -17.77 35.21
CA ARG A 169 -7.56 -18.52 33.95
C ARG A 169 -6.10 -18.78 33.55
N ARG A 170 -5.23 -17.77 33.61
CA ARG A 170 -3.79 -17.94 33.35
C ARG A 170 -3.18 -18.97 34.29
N LEU A 171 -3.50 -18.90 35.59
CA LEU A 171 -2.99 -19.87 36.58
C LEU A 171 -3.50 -21.29 36.33
N LEU A 172 -4.76 -21.47 35.92
CA LEU A 172 -5.28 -22.77 35.51
C LEU A 172 -4.56 -23.30 34.26
N GLN A 173 -4.31 -22.46 33.25
CA GLN A 173 -3.51 -22.83 32.07
C GLN A 173 -2.06 -23.21 32.42
N GLU A 174 -1.41 -22.47 33.32
CA GLU A 174 -0.05 -22.78 33.80
C GLU A 174 0.01 -24.07 34.62
N ARG A 175 -1.11 -24.50 35.22
CA ARG A 175 -1.24 -25.77 35.93
C ARG A 175 -1.56 -26.92 34.97
N SER A 176 -2.45 -26.74 34.00
CA SER A 176 -2.83 -27.79 33.05
C SER A 176 -1.69 -28.29 32.17
N VAL A 177 -0.65 -27.47 31.97
CA VAL A 177 0.60 -27.86 31.28
C VAL A 177 1.54 -28.68 32.19
N LYS A 178 1.37 -28.61 33.52
CA LYS A 178 2.22 -29.30 34.51
C LYS A 178 1.58 -30.56 35.10
N GLY A 179 0.27 -30.72 34.95
CA GLY A 179 -0.50 -31.84 35.47
C GLY A 179 -2.00 -31.63 35.23
N GLU A 180 -2.81 -32.59 35.67
CA GLU A 180 -4.26 -32.53 35.49
C GLU A 180 -4.93 -31.49 36.41
N ILE A 181 -5.93 -30.78 35.87
CA ILE A 181 -6.79 -29.88 36.65
C ILE A 181 -7.83 -30.70 37.39
N SER A 182 -8.09 -30.36 38.66
CA SER A 182 -9.00 -31.15 39.50
C SER A 182 -10.41 -31.31 38.90
N SER A 183 -11.01 -32.50 39.06
CA SER A 183 -12.37 -32.83 38.61
C SER A 183 -13.40 -31.78 39.05
N ASP A 184 -13.32 -31.36 40.31
CA ASP A 184 -14.12 -30.32 40.93
C ASP A 184 -14.07 -28.97 40.19
N ALA A 185 -12.89 -28.59 39.70
CA ALA A 185 -12.73 -27.34 38.96
C ALA A 185 -13.32 -27.47 37.55
N LEU A 186 -13.16 -28.63 36.91
CA LEU A 186 -13.77 -28.93 35.61
C LEU A 186 -15.30 -28.94 35.70
N GLU A 187 -15.88 -29.53 36.76
CA GLU A 187 -17.33 -29.50 37.02
C GLU A 187 -17.83 -28.06 37.19
N VAL A 188 -17.20 -27.26 38.06
CA VAL A 188 -17.56 -25.84 38.26
C VAL A 188 -17.50 -25.05 36.95
N LEU A 189 -16.47 -25.27 36.13
CA LEU A 189 -16.34 -24.59 34.85
C LEU A 189 -17.38 -25.07 33.81
N ARG A 190 -17.68 -26.38 33.73
CA ARG A 190 -18.67 -26.93 32.78
C ARG A 190 -20.09 -26.51 33.11
N ASN A 191 -20.49 -26.54 34.38
CA ASN A 191 -21.82 -26.08 34.78
C ASN A 191 -21.94 -24.56 34.54
N MET A 192 -20.89 -23.80 34.87
CA MET A 192 -20.86 -22.34 34.62
C MET A 192 -20.84 -21.97 33.13
N SER A 193 -20.22 -22.78 32.25
CA SER A 193 -20.14 -22.50 30.81
C SER A 193 -21.46 -22.74 30.07
N VAL A 194 -22.41 -23.46 30.68
CA VAL A 194 -23.71 -23.81 30.07
C VAL A 194 -24.89 -23.18 30.82
N GLU A 195 -24.96 -23.33 32.14
CA GLU A 195 -26.17 -23.02 32.93
C GLU A 195 -26.25 -21.57 33.40
N HIS A 196 -25.15 -20.81 33.37
CA HIS A 196 -25.13 -19.49 33.97
C HIS A 196 -25.91 -18.46 33.12
N ALA A 197 -26.93 -17.82 33.70
CA ALA A 197 -27.83 -16.90 33.00
C ALA A 197 -27.13 -15.70 32.31
N ASN A 198 -26.01 -15.21 32.87
CA ASN A 198 -25.21 -14.16 32.23
C ASN A 198 -24.16 -14.75 31.26
N GLU A 199 -24.31 -14.47 29.97
CA GLU A 199 -23.43 -14.88 28.87
C GLU A 199 -21.94 -14.56 29.08
N ASN A 200 -21.58 -13.44 29.73
CA ASN A 200 -20.17 -13.11 29.99
C ASN A 200 -19.52 -14.06 31.00
N ARG A 201 -20.32 -14.78 31.81
CA ARG A 201 -19.83 -15.82 32.70
C ARG A 201 -19.71 -17.15 31.98
N ARG A 202 -20.70 -17.51 31.16
CA ARG A 202 -20.62 -18.66 30.24
C ARG A 202 -19.35 -18.59 29.40
N LEU A 203 -19.14 -17.45 28.75
CA LEU A 203 -17.96 -17.18 27.92
C LEU A 203 -16.64 -17.25 28.69
N ARG A 204 -16.56 -16.70 29.92
CA ARG A 204 -15.34 -16.80 30.75
C ARG A 204 -15.02 -18.23 31.18
N ALA A 205 -16.05 -19.03 31.47
CA ALA A 205 -15.90 -20.43 31.82
C ALA A 205 -15.49 -21.26 30.59
N LEU A 206 -16.15 -21.08 29.45
CA LEU A 206 -15.76 -21.64 28.15
C LEU A 206 -14.29 -21.30 27.83
N TRP A 207 -13.91 -20.02 27.88
CA TRP A 207 -12.52 -19.58 27.70
C TRP A 207 -11.55 -20.30 28.62
N SER A 208 -11.94 -20.59 29.87
CA SER A 208 -11.10 -21.31 30.83
C SER A 208 -10.99 -22.79 30.49
N LEU A 209 -12.08 -23.45 30.07
CA LEU A 209 -12.07 -24.83 29.59
C LEU A 209 -11.23 -24.99 28.31
N CYS A 210 -11.31 -24.04 27.37
CA CYS A 210 -10.53 -24.09 26.14
C CYS A 210 -9.02 -24.02 26.39
N VAL A 211 -8.54 -23.09 27.22
CA VAL A 211 -7.08 -22.94 27.46
C VAL A 211 -6.46 -24.07 28.28
N ILE A 212 -7.26 -24.85 29.01
CA ILE A 212 -6.82 -26.07 29.71
C ILE A 212 -7.08 -27.36 28.91
N GLY A 213 -7.57 -27.27 27.67
CA GLY A 213 -7.84 -28.43 26.81
C GLY A 213 -9.06 -29.28 27.19
N ALA A 214 -9.98 -28.74 28.01
CA ALA A 214 -11.12 -29.47 28.58
C ALA A 214 -12.44 -29.37 27.77
N VAL A 215 -12.39 -28.84 26.54
CA VAL A 215 -13.48 -28.90 25.55
C VAL A 215 -13.01 -29.75 24.38
N GLN A 216 -13.66 -30.89 24.14
CA GLN A 216 -13.24 -31.84 23.12
C GLN A 216 -14.43 -32.47 22.38
N GLY A 217 -14.20 -32.90 21.14
CA GLY A 217 -15.17 -33.70 20.38
C GLY A 217 -16.56 -33.06 20.31
N ASN A 218 -17.55 -33.76 20.85
CA ASN A 218 -18.96 -33.37 20.75
C ASN A 218 -19.35 -32.22 21.70
N ASP A 219 -18.51 -31.88 22.69
CA ASP A 219 -18.75 -30.77 23.63
C ASP A 219 -18.98 -29.43 22.91
N TRP A 220 -18.35 -29.26 21.74
CA TRP A 220 -18.51 -28.08 20.90
C TRP A 220 -19.95 -27.82 20.49
N LEU A 221 -20.79 -28.85 20.32
CA LEU A 221 -22.19 -28.69 19.91
C LEU A 221 -23.02 -27.93 20.94
N THR A 222 -22.68 -28.01 22.23
CA THR A 222 -23.33 -27.26 23.30
C THR A 222 -23.11 -25.76 23.11
N TYR A 223 -21.86 -25.35 22.85
CA TYR A 223 -21.50 -23.93 22.70
C TYR A 223 -21.87 -23.34 21.34
N LEU A 224 -21.85 -24.16 20.27
CA LEU A 224 -22.33 -23.77 18.94
C LEU A 224 -23.86 -23.59 18.88
N ARG A 225 -24.61 -24.04 19.90
CA ARG A 225 -26.07 -23.90 20.02
C ARG A 225 -26.51 -22.97 21.16
N ASP A 226 -25.58 -22.26 21.80
CA ASP A 226 -25.89 -21.29 22.85
C ASP A 226 -26.73 -20.13 22.27
N GLU A 227 -27.70 -19.63 23.04
CA GLU A 227 -28.54 -18.47 22.70
C GLU A 227 -27.71 -17.21 22.35
N SER A 228 -26.55 -17.04 23.02
CA SER A 228 -25.68 -15.89 22.89
C SER A 228 -24.80 -16.01 21.65
N GLU A 229 -24.94 -15.03 20.75
CA GLU A 229 -24.04 -14.88 19.60
C GLU A 229 -22.57 -14.78 20.03
N TYR A 230 -22.28 -14.25 21.21
CA TYR A 230 -20.90 -14.14 21.71
C TYR A 230 -20.32 -15.49 22.08
N VAL A 231 -21.11 -16.39 22.67
CA VAL A 231 -20.68 -17.75 22.98
C VAL A 231 -20.49 -18.55 21.68
N ARG A 232 -21.46 -18.52 20.77
CA ARG A 232 -21.36 -19.20 19.45
C ARG A 232 -20.15 -18.72 18.65
N ALA A 233 -19.98 -17.40 18.50
CA ALA A 233 -18.87 -16.79 17.77
C ALA A 233 -17.49 -17.17 18.34
N ASN A 234 -17.37 -17.23 19.67
CA ASN A 234 -16.13 -17.65 20.32
C ASN A 234 -15.89 -19.16 20.22
N ALA A 235 -16.94 -19.98 20.32
CA ALA A 235 -16.84 -21.42 20.14
C ALA A 235 -16.30 -21.76 18.74
N ILE A 236 -16.77 -21.07 17.70
CA ILE A 236 -16.23 -21.18 16.33
C ILE A 236 -14.74 -20.83 16.30
N GLU A 237 -14.34 -19.70 16.90
CA GLU A 237 -12.95 -19.23 16.92
C GLU A 237 -12.01 -20.24 17.59
N PHE A 238 -12.32 -20.73 18.79
CA PHE A 238 -11.47 -21.69 19.49
C PHE A 238 -11.43 -23.04 18.79
N MET A 239 -12.58 -23.57 18.37
CA MET A 239 -12.64 -24.84 17.66
C MET A 239 -11.84 -24.78 16.36
N SER A 240 -11.97 -23.70 15.59
CA SER A 240 -11.20 -23.47 14.36
C SER A 240 -9.75 -23.04 14.64
N SER A 241 -9.30 -23.01 15.90
CA SER A 241 -7.88 -22.88 16.26
C SER A 241 -7.23 -24.23 16.64
N GLN A 242 -8.01 -25.29 16.80
CA GLN A 242 -7.50 -26.65 17.03
C GLN A 242 -6.96 -27.24 15.72
N GLU A 243 -6.00 -28.17 15.82
CA GLU A 243 -5.38 -28.83 14.66
C GLU A 243 -6.39 -29.64 13.83
N GLN A 244 -7.44 -30.16 14.48
CA GLN A 244 -8.50 -30.95 13.83
C GLN A 244 -9.87 -30.50 14.33
N VAL A 245 -10.74 -30.08 13.42
CA VAL A 245 -12.17 -29.85 13.70
C VAL A 245 -12.92 -31.16 13.48
N VAL A 246 -13.61 -31.66 14.51
CA VAL A 246 -14.33 -32.93 14.43
C VAL A 246 -15.50 -32.87 13.44
N PRO A 247 -15.80 -33.95 12.69
CA PRO A 247 -16.78 -33.91 11.58
C PRO A 247 -18.17 -33.42 11.98
N ILE A 248 -18.67 -33.81 13.16
CA ILE A 248 -20.01 -33.40 13.62
C ILE A 248 -20.11 -31.90 13.89
N ALA A 249 -19.03 -31.29 14.38
CA ALA A 249 -19.00 -29.86 14.66
C ALA A 249 -18.79 -29.06 13.36
N ALA A 250 -17.99 -29.57 12.41
CA ALA A 250 -17.91 -29.01 11.06
C ALA A 250 -19.28 -29.04 10.34
N SER A 251 -20.06 -30.11 10.49
CA SER A 251 -21.44 -30.17 9.99
C SER A 251 -22.36 -29.15 10.68
N GLN A 252 -22.20 -28.93 11.99
CA GLN A 252 -22.95 -27.87 12.70
C GLN A 252 -22.57 -26.46 12.20
N LEU A 253 -21.31 -26.20 11.83
CA LEU A 253 -20.90 -24.93 11.22
C LEU A 253 -21.57 -24.69 9.85
N VAL A 254 -21.71 -25.75 9.04
CA VAL A 254 -22.43 -25.68 7.76
C VAL A 254 -23.90 -25.35 7.98
N LEU A 255 -24.55 -25.92 9.00
CA LEU A 255 -25.92 -25.58 9.35
C LEU A 255 -26.04 -24.11 9.77
N MET A 256 -25.20 -23.64 10.70
CA MET A 256 -25.20 -22.25 11.16
C MET A 256 -24.91 -21.24 10.04
N ALA A 257 -24.19 -21.65 8.99
CA ALA A 257 -23.91 -20.80 7.83
C ALA A 257 -25.13 -20.57 6.93
N LEU A 258 -26.21 -21.35 7.10
CA LEU A 258 -27.48 -21.20 6.37
C LEU A 258 -28.49 -20.31 7.11
N ASP A 259 -28.45 -20.27 8.45
CA ASP A 259 -29.55 -19.72 9.25
C ASP A 259 -29.18 -18.94 10.52
N ASP A 260 -27.90 -18.84 10.93
CA ASP A 260 -27.57 -18.09 12.15
C ASP A 260 -27.91 -16.60 11.98
N PRO A 261 -28.77 -16.01 12.84
CA PRO A 261 -29.25 -14.66 12.67
C PRO A 261 -28.16 -13.59 12.85
N SER A 262 -27.02 -13.93 13.48
CA SER A 262 -25.98 -12.96 13.79
C SER A 262 -24.94 -12.80 12.67
N ALA A 263 -24.84 -11.59 12.12
CA ALA A 263 -23.75 -11.17 11.26
C ALA A 263 -22.35 -11.34 11.91
N PHE A 264 -22.25 -11.25 13.24
CA PHE A 264 -20.99 -11.46 13.98
C PHE A 264 -20.62 -12.95 14.05
N VAL A 265 -21.60 -13.85 14.14
CA VAL A 265 -21.38 -15.30 14.03
C VAL A 265 -21.04 -15.67 12.59
N ARG A 266 -21.79 -15.17 11.60
CA ARG A 266 -21.50 -15.37 10.16
C ARG A 266 -20.09 -14.93 9.78
N LEU A 267 -19.56 -13.86 10.39
CA LEU A 267 -18.18 -13.43 10.17
C LEU A 267 -17.14 -14.44 10.67
N ARG A 268 -17.41 -15.10 11.81
CA ARG A 268 -16.55 -16.19 12.33
C ARG A 268 -16.66 -17.44 11.47
N LEU A 269 -17.85 -17.77 10.95
CA LEU A 269 -18.03 -18.86 10.00
C LEU A 269 -17.24 -18.63 8.71
N ALA A 270 -17.27 -17.41 8.15
CA ALA A 270 -16.47 -17.05 6.99
C ALA A 270 -14.97 -17.27 7.24
N ALA A 271 -14.44 -16.77 8.36
CA ALA A 271 -13.03 -16.96 8.73
C ALA A 271 -12.68 -18.44 9.00
N ALA A 272 -13.58 -19.20 9.65
CA ALA A 272 -13.39 -20.62 9.94
C ALA A 272 -13.34 -21.48 8.66
N SER A 273 -14.14 -21.15 7.64
CA SER A 273 -14.25 -21.91 6.38
C SER A 273 -12.92 -22.12 5.66
N ILE A 274 -11.95 -21.21 5.85
CA ILE A 274 -10.58 -21.30 5.31
C ILE A 274 -9.86 -22.53 5.87
N LYS A 275 -10.03 -22.82 7.17
CA LYS A 275 -9.31 -23.86 7.91
C LYS A 275 -10.00 -25.24 7.88
N LEU A 276 -11.26 -25.29 7.43
CA LEU A 276 -11.99 -26.54 7.25
C LEU A 276 -11.57 -27.26 5.95
N SER A 277 -11.91 -28.55 5.86
CA SER A 277 -11.81 -29.33 4.64
C SER A 277 -12.45 -28.60 3.45
N GLU A 278 -11.95 -28.85 2.24
CA GLU A 278 -12.39 -28.18 1.01
C GLU A 278 -13.92 -28.14 0.90
N GLU A 279 -14.57 -29.30 1.05
CA GLU A 279 -16.02 -29.47 0.93
C GLU A 279 -16.83 -28.71 2.00
N ASN A 280 -16.43 -28.77 3.27
CA ASN A 280 -17.16 -28.07 4.34
C ASN A 280 -16.91 -26.55 4.27
N GLY A 281 -15.69 -26.15 3.90
CA GLY A 281 -15.35 -24.75 3.67
C GLY A 281 -16.15 -24.14 2.53
N TRP A 282 -16.27 -24.85 1.39
CA TRP A 282 -17.13 -24.42 0.28
C TRP A 282 -18.59 -24.30 0.69
N LYS A 283 -19.16 -25.32 1.36
CA LYS A 283 -20.55 -25.28 1.85
C LYS A 283 -20.85 -24.06 2.72
N ILE A 284 -19.93 -23.67 3.60
CA ILE A 284 -20.06 -22.44 4.39
C ILE A 284 -19.99 -21.20 3.50
N ILE A 285 -19.03 -21.11 2.58
CA ILE A 285 -18.89 -19.95 1.68
C ILE A 285 -20.12 -19.78 0.78
N GLU A 286 -20.67 -20.87 0.23
CA GLU A 286 -21.86 -20.87 -0.62
C GLU A 286 -23.11 -20.43 0.15
N ALA A 287 -23.26 -20.88 1.40
CA ALA A 287 -24.35 -20.47 2.27
C ALA A 287 -24.22 -18.99 2.66
N LEU A 288 -23.04 -18.57 3.13
CA LEU A 288 -22.77 -17.19 3.53
C LEU A 288 -22.89 -16.20 2.37
N ALA A 289 -22.50 -16.57 1.15
CA ALA A 289 -22.64 -15.74 -0.03
C ALA A 289 -24.11 -15.37 -0.35
N ARG A 290 -25.08 -16.17 0.09
CA ARG A 290 -26.52 -15.98 -0.15
C ARG A 290 -27.21 -15.07 0.88
N HIS A 291 -26.53 -14.69 1.96
CA HIS A 291 -27.04 -13.70 2.92
C HIS A 291 -26.95 -12.27 2.34
N THR A 292 -27.79 -11.98 1.34
CA THR A 292 -27.82 -10.69 0.64
C THR A 292 -28.07 -9.49 1.56
N GLU A 293 -28.67 -9.70 2.73
CA GLU A 293 -28.83 -8.69 3.79
C GLU A 293 -27.49 -8.14 4.32
N ASP A 294 -26.41 -8.94 4.26
CA ASP A 294 -25.06 -8.53 4.68
C ASP A 294 -24.26 -7.86 3.54
N ALA A 295 -24.83 -7.65 2.36
CA ALA A 295 -24.09 -7.06 1.23
C ALA A 295 -23.56 -5.64 1.49
N ALA A 296 -24.15 -4.93 2.47
CA ALA A 296 -23.71 -3.62 2.93
C ALA A 296 -22.85 -3.66 4.22
N ASP A 297 -22.59 -4.85 4.79
CA ASP A 297 -21.75 -5.01 5.97
C ASP A 297 -20.28 -4.68 5.64
N ARG A 298 -19.59 -4.04 6.59
CA ARG A 298 -18.22 -3.56 6.40
C ARG A 298 -17.19 -4.69 6.22
N ASN A 299 -17.41 -5.86 6.81
CA ASN A 299 -16.37 -6.88 6.99
C ASN A 299 -16.74 -8.22 6.30
N LEU A 300 -18.02 -8.60 6.32
CA LEU A 300 -18.51 -9.89 5.83
C LEU A 300 -18.22 -10.14 4.34
N PRO A 301 -18.57 -9.25 3.40
CA PRO A 301 -18.32 -9.52 1.98
C PRO A 301 -16.83 -9.69 1.67
N SER A 302 -15.95 -8.94 2.36
CA SER A 302 -14.51 -9.09 2.26
C SER A 302 -13.99 -10.38 2.90
N MET A 303 -14.54 -10.83 4.03
CA MET A 303 -14.12 -12.08 4.66
C MET A 303 -14.56 -13.31 3.85
N ILE A 304 -15.79 -13.30 3.33
CA ILE A 304 -16.30 -14.32 2.40
C ILE A 304 -15.43 -14.34 1.13
N TRP A 305 -15.08 -13.17 0.60
CA TRP A 305 -14.15 -13.05 -0.52
C TRP A 305 -12.77 -13.67 -0.23
N PHE A 306 -12.14 -13.36 0.92
CA PHE A 306 -10.84 -13.92 1.28
C PHE A 306 -10.86 -15.44 1.46
N ALA A 307 -12.00 -16.00 1.89
CA ALA A 307 -12.19 -17.44 1.98
C ALA A 307 -12.37 -18.08 0.59
N LEU A 308 -13.20 -17.46 -0.25
CA LEU A 308 -13.47 -17.91 -1.62
C LEU A 308 -12.21 -17.89 -2.49
N ALA A 309 -11.46 -16.79 -2.49
CA ALA A 309 -10.25 -16.62 -3.29
C ALA A 309 -9.15 -17.65 -2.97
N GLN A 310 -9.11 -18.21 -1.76
CA GLN A 310 -8.18 -19.29 -1.39
C GLN A 310 -8.58 -20.66 -1.94
N LYS A 311 -9.88 -20.92 -2.14
CA LYS A 311 -10.39 -22.22 -2.65
C LYS A 311 -10.61 -22.23 -4.17
N MET A 312 -10.87 -21.06 -4.77
CA MET A 312 -11.05 -20.89 -6.23
C MET A 312 -9.97 -21.55 -7.10
N PRO A 313 -8.64 -21.51 -6.79
CA PRO A 313 -7.63 -22.12 -7.67
C PRO A 313 -7.75 -23.63 -7.83
N ALA A 314 -8.30 -24.34 -6.83
CA ALA A 314 -8.56 -25.77 -6.88
C ALA A 314 -9.87 -26.09 -7.61
N ASN A 315 -10.89 -25.23 -7.46
CA ASN A 315 -12.22 -25.47 -8.03
C ASN A 315 -12.87 -24.19 -8.57
N LEU A 316 -12.41 -23.76 -9.76
CA LEU A 316 -12.98 -22.61 -10.47
C LEU A 316 -14.43 -22.85 -10.90
N GLU A 317 -14.78 -24.08 -11.28
CA GLU A 317 -16.10 -24.41 -11.79
C GLU A 317 -17.19 -24.16 -10.73
N ARG A 318 -16.92 -24.55 -9.47
CA ARG A 318 -17.83 -24.28 -8.34
C ARG A 318 -18.00 -22.79 -8.05
N ALA A 319 -16.98 -21.97 -8.31
CA ALA A 319 -17.08 -20.51 -8.19
C ALA A 319 -18.01 -19.90 -9.25
N PHE A 320 -17.95 -20.39 -10.49
CA PHE A 320 -18.85 -19.97 -11.55
C PHE A 320 -20.28 -20.52 -11.34
N GLN A 321 -20.43 -21.77 -10.89
CA GLN A 321 -21.73 -22.35 -10.51
C GLN A 321 -22.44 -21.53 -9.41
N LEU A 322 -21.69 -20.91 -8.49
CA LEU A 322 -22.26 -20.05 -7.44
C LEU A 322 -22.86 -18.75 -8.01
N ILE A 323 -22.20 -18.09 -8.96
CA ILE A 323 -22.70 -16.84 -9.60
C ILE A 323 -23.71 -17.09 -10.72
N GLU A 324 -23.67 -18.27 -11.35
CA GLU A 324 -24.66 -18.69 -12.36
C GLU A 324 -25.92 -19.32 -11.74
N SER A 325 -26.01 -19.43 -10.42
CA SER A 325 -27.15 -20.02 -9.73
C SER A 325 -28.37 -19.08 -9.71
N GLU A 326 -29.59 -19.66 -9.74
CA GLU A 326 -30.83 -18.89 -9.62
C GLU A 326 -31.01 -18.20 -8.24
N GLN A 327 -30.24 -18.60 -7.22
CA GLN A 327 -30.28 -17.98 -5.90
C GLN A 327 -29.36 -16.75 -5.87
N PRO A 328 -29.86 -15.57 -5.48
CA PRO A 328 -29.04 -14.36 -5.45
C PRO A 328 -27.94 -14.48 -4.40
N ILE A 329 -26.77 -13.94 -4.72
CA ILE A 329 -25.64 -13.78 -3.81
C ILE A 329 -25.35 -12.29 -3.55
N MET A 330 -24.47 -11.98 -2.60
CA MET A 330 -23.98 -10.62 -2.39
C MET A 330 -23.41 -10.03 -3.70
N PRO A 331 -23.93 -8.92 -4.24
CA PRO A 331 -23.56 -8.41 -5.56
C PRO A 331 -22.07 -8.09 -5.78
N VAL A 332 -21.32 -7.85 -4.71
CA VAL A 332 -19.87 -7.58 -4.78
C VAL A 332 -19.03 -8.83 -5.09
N LEU A 333 -19.56 -10.04 -4.86
CA LEU A 333 -18.80 -11.28 -5.04
C LEU A 333 -18.60 -11.64 -6.51
N GLU A 334 -19.62 -11.43 -7.38
CA GLU A 334 -19.54 -11.73 -8.81
C GLU A 334 -18.34 -11.05 -9.52
N PRO A 335 -18.16 -9.71 -9.47
CA PRO A 335 -17.02 -9.07 -10.12
C PRO A 335 -15.68 -9.45 -9.50
N LEU A 336 -15.64 -9.84 -8.21
CA LEU A 336 -14.42 -10.33 -7.57
C LEU A 336 -14.03 -11.74 -8.04
N ILE A 337 -15.01 -12.64 -8.18
CA ILE A 337 -14.84 -13.98 -8.76
C ILE A 337 -14.31 -13.87 -10.20
N VAL A 338 -14.97 -13.05 -11.03
CA VAL A 338 -14.56 -12.81 -12.42
C VAL A 338 -13.17 -12.16 -12.51
N TRP A 339 -12.86 -11.17 -11.66
CA TRP A 339 -11.52 -10.56 -11.58
C TRP A 339 -10.42 -11.59 -11.26
N TYR A 340 -10.64 -12.45 -10.25
CA TYR A 340 -9.62 -13.40 -9.83
C TYR A 340 -9.48 -14.58 -10.81
N ALA A 341 -10.59 -15.06 -11.38
CA ALA A 341 -10.56 -16.06 -12.44
C ALA A 341 -9.78 -15.56 -13.67
N ALA A 342 -10.02 -14.32 -14.12
CA ALA A 342 -9.23 -13.69 -15.17
C ALA A 342 -7.74 -13.57 -14.80
N LYS A 343 -7.42 -13.24 -13.54
CA LYS A 343 -6.04 -13.12 -13.02
C LYS A 343 -5.28 -14.45 -13.04
N LEU A 344 -5.97 -15.58 -12.88
CA LEU A 344 -5.37 -16.93 -13.00
C LEU A 344 -5.03 -17.31 -14.45
N LYS A 345 -5.56 -16.57 -15.44
CA LYS A 345 -5.38 -16.81 -16.89
C LYS A 345 -5.86 -18.22 -17.30
N GLY A 346 -5.58 -18.64 -18.54
CA GLY A 346 -5.95 -19.97 -19.05
C GLY A 346 -7.45 -20.24 -18.87
N LYS A 347 -7.81 -21.38 -18.27
CA LYS A 347 -9.22 -21.75 -18.00
C LYS A 347 -9.97 -20.63 -17.28
N GLY A 348 -9.39 -20.01 -16.25
CA GLY A 348 -10.09 -18.96 -15.47
C GLY A 348 -10.48 -17.74 -16.30
N LEU A 349 -9.67 -17.39 -17.31
CA LEU A 349 -10.00 -16.31 -18.24
C LEU A 349 -11.06 -16.74 -19.27
N GLU A 350 -10.99 -17.96 -19.79
CA GLU A 350 -12.01 -18.51 -20.72
C GLU A 350 -13.40 -18.59 -20.05
N GLU A 351 -13.48 -19.04 -18.79
CA GLU A 351 -14.74 -19.02 -18.02
C GLU A 351 -15.22 -17.58 -17.77
N SER A 352 -14.31 -16.64 -17.48
CA SER A 352 -14.65 -15.22 -17.27
C SER A 352 -15.30 -14.57 -18.50
N ILE A 353 -14.79 -14.86 -19.70
CA ILE A 353 -15.40 -14.37 -20.96
C ILE A 353 -16.70 -15.13 -21.28
N THR A 354 -16.77 -16.41 -20.95
CA THR A 354 -18.00 -17.22 -21.11
C THR A 354 -19.14 -16.70 -20.24
N HIS A 355 -18.86 -16.37 -18.97
CA HIS A 355 -19.82 -15.76 -18.07
C HIS A 355 -20.28 -14.37 -18.57
N LEU A 356 -19.33 -13.51 -18.95
CA LEU A 356 -19.61 -12.19 -19.54
C LEU A 356 -20.56 -12.26 -20.76
N GLN A 357 -20.44 -13.30 -21.59
CA GLN A 357 -21.35 -13.53 -22.72
C GLN A 357 -22.78 -13.86 -22.27
N LYS A 358 -22.94 -14.65 -21.20
CA LYS A 358 -24.24 -14.98 -20.58
C LYS A 358 -24.86 -13.77 -19.86
N THR A 359 -24.05 -12.92 -19.23
CA THR A 359 -24.48 -11.76 -18.46
C THR A 359 -25.36 -10.80 -19.28
N ALA A 360 -26.38 -10.22 -18.63
CA ALA A 360 -27.26 -9.20 -19.20
C ALA A 360 -26.48 -7.95 -19.64
N ALA A 361 -26.98 -7.27 -20.68
CA ALA A 361 -26.25 -6.16 -21.31
C ALA A 361 -25.94 -4.99 -20.35
N SER A 362 -26.81 -4.75 -19.36
CA SER A 362 -26.67 -3.74 -18.30
C SER A 362 -25.42 -3.92 -17.44
N ASP A 363 -25.03 -5.17 -17.17
CA ASP A 363 -24.09 -5.49 -16.09
C ASP A 363 -22.68 -5.83 -16.64
N ARG A 364 -22.57 -6.01 -17.96
CA ARG A 364 -21.31 -6.30 -18.67
C ARG A 364 -20.20 -5.28 -18.44
N GLY A 365 -20.53 -4.00 -18.26
CA GLY A 365 -19.53 -2.95 -18.04
C GLY A 365 -18.71 -3.18 -16.76
N GLY A 366 -19.38 -3.59 -15.68
CA GLY A 366 -18.72 -3.94 -14.42
C GLY A 366 -17.78 -5.14 -14.56
N LEU A 367 -18.24 -6.19 -15.23
CA LEU A 367 -17.43 -7.40 -15.47
C LEU A 367 -16.26 -7.17 -16.42
N LEU A 368 -16.45 -6.41 -17.51
CA LEU A 368 -15.36 -6.03 -18.42
C LEU A 368 -14.28 -5.22 -17.69
N ASN A 369 -14.67 -4.28 -16.83
CA ASN A 369 -13.73 -3.53 -16.00
C ASN A 369 -13.02 -4.44 -14.98
N ALA A 370 -13.71 -5.42 -14.38
CA ALA A 370 -13.09 -6.43 -13.52
C ALA A 370 -12.03 -7.26 -14.27
N ILE A 371 -12.33 -7.76 -15.47
CA ILE A 371 -11.38 -8.51 -16.30
C ILE A 371 -10.19 -7.62 -16.72
N TYR A 372 -10.43 -6.35 -17.09
CA TYR A 372 -9.37 -5.39 -17.39
C TYR A 372 -8.48 -5.13 -16.17
N LEU A 373 -9.04 -4.91 -14.98
CA LEU A 373 -8.28 -4.70 -13.75
C LEU A 373 -7.42 -5.91 -13.37
N ALA A 374 -7.83 -7.13 -13.74
CA ALA A 374 -7.05 -8.35 -13.56
C ALA A 374 -5.83 -8.41 -14.51
N LEU A 375 -5.97 -7.85 -15.72
CA LEU A 375 -4.99 -7.98 -16.81
C LEU A 375 -4.23 -6.68 -17.17
N ARG A 376 -4.50 -5.54 -16.52
CA ARG A 376 -3.97 -4.21 -16.91
C ARG A 376 -2.44 -4.10 -17.05
N TYR A 377 -1.69 -4.93 -16.33
CA TYR A 377 -0.22 -5.00 -16.39
C TYR A 377 0.32 -6.11 -17.30
N GLU A 378 -0.56 -6.93 -17.87
CA GLU A 378 -0.24 -8.01 -18.79
C GLU A 378 -0.23 -7.51 -20.23
N ARG A 379 0.53 -8.19 -21.10
CA ARG A 379 0.62 -7.87 -22.54
C ARG A 379 0.62 -9.18 -23.33
N ARG A 380 0.06 -9.16 -24.54
CA ARG A 380 -0.02 -10.33 -25.45
C ARG A 380 -0.63 -11.56 -24.77
N VAL A 381 -1.71 -11.36 -24.01
CA VAL A 381 -2.45 -12.46 -23.38
C VAL A 381 -3.17 -13.23 -24.50
N PRO A 382 -3.09 -14.57 -24.56
CA PRO A 382 -3.80 -15.34 -25.58
C PRO A 382 -5.30 -15.01 -25.58
N MET A 383 -5.84 -14.65 -26.75
CA MET A 383 -7.24 -14.24 -26.90
C MET A 383 -8.19 -15.40 -26.53
N PRO A 384 -9.11 -15.22 -25.58
CA PRO A 384 -10.11 -16.21 -25.21
C PRO A 384 -11.02 -16.58 -26.39
N ARG A 385 -11.41 -17.85 -26.54
CA ARG A 385 -12.15 -18.33 -27.72
C ARG A 385 -13.49 -17.62 -27.89
N GLN A 386 -14.18 -17.37 -26.78
CA GLN A 386 -15.48 -16.72 -26.71
C GLN A 386 -15.40 -15.23 -27.07
N TRP A 387 -14.22 -14.60 -26.99
CA TRP A 387 -14.04 -13.16 -27.27
C TRP A 387 -14.44 -12.81 -28.70
N ASP A 388 -14.04 -13.62 -29.68
CA ASP A 388 -14.25 -13.35 -31.11
C ASP A 388 -15.75 -13.21 -31.48
N PHE A 389 -16.62 -13.94 -30.78
CA PHE A 389 -18.08 -13.96 -30.97
C PHE A 389 -18.82 -12.78 -30.32
N ILE A 390 -18.17 -12.07 -29.39
CA ILE A 390 -18.76 -10.93 -28.68
C ILE A 390 -18.11 -9.59 -29.05
N SER A 391 -16.84 -9.59 -29.46
CA SER A 391 -16.00 -8.39 -29.46
C SER A 391 -16.54 -7.23 -30.32
N ASN A 392 -16.99 -7.50 -31.55
CA ASN A 392 -17.60 -6.48 -32.42
C ASN A 392 -18.77 -5.74 -31.73
N ARG A 393 -19.68 -6.49 -31.09
CA ARG A 393 -20.85 -5.93 -30.37
C ARG A 393 -20.45 -5.11 -29.13
N LEU A 394 -19.26 -5.33 -28.58
CA LEU A 394 -18.72 -4.52 -27.49
C LEU A 394 -18.08 -3.24 -28.02
N TYR A 395 -17.36 -3.31 -29.15
CA TYR A 395 -16.71 -2.15 -29.78
C TYR A 395 -17.71 -1.17 -30.44
N GLU A 396 -18.87 -1.67 -30.84
CA GLU A 396 -19.99 -0.90 -31.43
C GLU A 396 -21.00 -0.41 -30.39
N ASN A 397 -20.83 -0.77 -29.12
CA ASN A 397 -21.76 -0.39 -28.05
C ASN A 397 -21.71 1.14 -27.80
N SER A 398 -22.87 1.77 -27.64
CA SER A 398 -22.98 3.20 -27.34
C SER A 398 -22.67 3.56 -25.87
N ASP A 399 -22.64 2.57 -24.98
CA ASP A 399 -22.28 2.75 -23.57
C ASP A 399 -20.76 2.65 -23.38
N ASP A 400 -20.14 3.77 -23.01
CA ASP A 400 -18.71 3.89 -22.75
C ASP A 400 -18.23 3.00 -21.58
N SER A 401 -19.11 2.66 -20.63
CA SER A 401 -18.79 1.73 -19.53
C SER A 401 -18.58 0.29 -20.00
N ILE A 402 -19.12 -0.05 -21.17
CA ILE A 402 -18.93 -1.34 -21.86
C ILE A 402 -17.81 -1.21 -22.90
N ARG A 403 -17.89 -0.18 -23.75
CA ARG A 403 -17.02 -0.02 -24.91
C ARG A 403 -15.56 0.25 -24.53
N LEU A 404 -15.29 1.17 -23.59
CA LEU A 404 -13.91 1.56 -23.27
C LEU A 404 -13.12 0.40 -22.61
N PRO A 405 -13.66 -0.35 -21.62
CA PRO A 405 -12.97 -1.54 -21.09
C PRO A 405 -12.81 -2.66 -22.13
N ALA A 406 -13.77 -2.84 -23.04
CA ALA A 406 -13.66 -3.82 -24.12
C ALA A 406 -12.55 -3.47 -25.13
N GLU A 407 -12.45 -2.20 -25.54
CA GLU A 407 -11.36 -1.71 -26.40
C GLU A 407 -9.98 -1.88 -25.72
N LYS A 408 -9.89 -1.74 -24.38
CA LYS A 408 -8.67 -2.02 -23.60
C LYS A 408 -8.31 -3.51 -23.56
N LEU A 409 -9.30 -4.38 -23.37
CA LEU A 409 -9.11 -5.83 -23.42
C LEU A 409 -8.71 -6.31 -24.83
N ALA A 410 -9.26 -5.71 -25.89
CA ALA A 410 -8.88 -5.97 -27.27
C ALA A 410 -7.37 -5.82 -27.49
N ALA A 411 -6.78 -4.72 -27.00
CA ALA A 411 -5.34 -4.49 -27.09
C ALA A 411 -4.51 -5.49 -26.28
N ILE A 412 -4.98 -5.89 -25.09
CA ILE A 412 -4.31 -6.90 -24.24
C ILE A 412 -4.34 -8.29 -24.91
N PHE A 413 -5.45 -8.65 -25.56
CA PHE A 413 -5.66 -9.91 -26.29
C PHE A 413 -5.05 -9.93 -27.70
N GLY A 414 -4.62 -8.77 -28.23
CA GLY A 414 -4.13 -8.64 -29.60
C GLY A 414 -5.22 -8.67 -30.68
N ASP A 415 -6.48 -8.37 -30.33
CA ASP A 415 -7.58 -8.27 -31.31
C ASP A 415 -7.38 -7.04 -32.21
N ARG A 416 -6.88 -7.30 -33.42
CA ARG A 416 -6.55 -6.26 -34.41
C ARG A 416 -7.79 -5.54 -34.98
N LYS A 417 -9.02 -6.02 -34.74
CA LYS A 417 -10.26 -5.40 -35.25
C LYS A 417 -10.46 -3.97 -34.73
N VAL A 418 -9.98 -3.68 -33.51
CA VAL A 418 -10.14 -2.35 -32.89
C VAL A 418 -9.19 -1.28 -33.49
N LEU A 419 -8.03 -1.69 -34.00
CA LEU A 419 -6.93 -0.78 -34.33
C LEU A 419 -7.26 0.23 -35.44
N PRO A 420 -7.91 -0.14 -36.57
CA PRO A 420 -8.27 0.84 -37.61
C PRO A 420 -9.16 1.97 -37.09
N LYS A 421 -10.14 1.65 -36.24
CA LYS A 421 -11.04 2.62 -35.60
C LYS A 421 -10.26 3.57 -34.68
N MET A 422 -9.31 3.04 -33.90
CA MET A 422 -8.48 3.84 -32.99
C MET A 422 -7.50 4.75 -33.75
N ARG A 423 -6.89 4.29 -34.85
CA ARG A 423 -6.02 5.13 -35.69
C ARG A 423 -6.76 6.34 -36.25
N LEU A 424 -7.96 6.11 -36.79
CA LEU A 424 -8.84 7.19 -37.29
C LEU A 424 -9.25 8.14 -36.16
N LEU A 425 -9.63 7.60 -34.99
CA LEU A 425 -10.00 8.39 -33.81
C LEU A 425 -8.84 9.26 -33.30
N LEU A 426 -7.61 8.77 -33.32
CA LEU A 426 -6.42 9.50 -32.88
C LEU A 426 -6.02 10.61 -33.87
N ALA A 427 -6.13 10.35 -35.18
CA ALA A 427 -5.81 11.30 -36.24
C ALA A 427 -6.86 12.40 -36.44
N ASP A 428 -8.11 12.17 -36.03
CA ASP A 428 -9.21 13.14 -36.16
C ASP A 428 -9.12 14.24 -35.08
N THR A 429 -8.55 15.38 -35.45
CA THR A 429 -8.40 16.57 -34.60
C THR A 429 -9.72 17.23 -34.20
N THR A 430 -10.86 16.84 -34.78
CA THR A 430 -12.20 17.30 -34.35
C THR A 430 -12.72 16.57 -33.10
N LYS A 431 -12.07 15.46 -32.71
CA LYS A 431 -12.47 14.63 -31.56
C LYS A 431 -11.86 15.16 -30.26
N SER A 432 -12.58 14.93 -29.16
CA SER A 432 -12.14 15.37 -27.84
C SER A 432 -10.79 14.76 -27.46
N GLU A 433 -9.98 15.55 -26.74
CA GLU A 433 -8.65 15.13 -26.29
C GLU A 433 -8.71 13.81 -25.52
N ASN A 434 -9.73 13.61 -24.67
CA ASN A 434 -9.90 12.36 -23.91
C ASN A 434 -10.12 11.14 -24.82
N ALA A 435 -10.92 11.27 -25.88
CA ALA A 435 -11.14 10.18 -26.84
C ALA A 435 -9.87 9.85 -27.64
N ARG A 436 -9.09 10.88 -28.00
CA ARG A 436 -7.79 10.73 -28.66
C ARG A 436 -6.74 10.11 -27.73
N ARG A 437 -6.69 10.51 -26.45
CA ARG A 437 -5.83 9.89 -25.42
C ARG A 437 -6.16 8.41 -25.20
N HIS A 438 -7.44 8.06 -25.12
CA HIS A 438 -7.86 6.65 -25.06
C HIS A 438 -7.39 5.89 -26.32
N ALA A 439 -7.61 6.42 -27.53
CA ALA A 439 -7.14 5.78 -28.75
C ALA A 439 -5.61 5.55 -28.77
N LEU A 440 -4.83 6.53 -28.30
CA LEU A 440 -3.38 6.39 -28.12
C LEU A 440 -3.02 5.32 -27.09
N GLU A 441 -3.75 5.22 -25.97
CA GLU A 441 -3.59 4.14 -24.99
C GLU A 441 -3.81 2.76 -25.63
N ILE A 442 -4.90 2.57 -26.39
CA ILE A 442 -5.24 1.29 -27.04
C ILE A 442 -4.15 0.88 -28.04
N LEU A 443 -3.75 1.78 -28.93
CA LEU A 443 -2.75 1.49 -29.98
C LEU A 443 -1.36 1.21 -29.37
N ASN A 444 -0.99 1.93 -28.31
CA ASN A 444 0.26 1.70 -27.56
C ASN A 444 0.23 0.40 -26.72
N LEU A 445 -0.93 0.01 -26.17
CA LEU A 445 -1.13 -1.28 -25.50
C LEU A 445 -1.01 -2.45 -26.48
N ALA A 446 -1.52 -2.28 -27.69
CA ALA A 446 -1.49 -3.30 -28.75
C ALA A 446 -0.12 -3.43 -29.44
N GLY A 447 0.75 -2.43 -29.31
CA GLY A 447 2.05 -2.39 -30.02
C GLY A 447 1.88 -2.19 -31.53
N ASP A 448 0.99 -1.29 -31.93
CA ASP A 448 0.64 -1.09 -33.34
C ASP A 448 1.72 -0.31 -34.12
N GLU A 449 2.43 -0.95 -35.05
CA GLU A 449 3.52 -0.34 -35.84
C GLU A 449 3.04 0.85 -36.70
N ALA A 450 1.80 0.83 -37.17
CA ALA A 450 1.21 1.95 -37.93
C ALA A 450 1.04 3.24 -37.09
N LEU A 451 1.24 3.15 -35.77
CA LEU A 451 1.25 4.28 -34.87
C LEU A 451 2.51 5.16 -35.01
N ILE A 452 3.59 4.68 -35.63
CA ILE A 452 4.83 5.47 -35.85
C ILE A 452 4.51 6.76 -36.64
N SER A 453 3.92 6.62 -37.83
CA SER A 453 3.62 7.77 -38.71
C SER A 453 2.59 8.73 -38.09
N ILE A 454 1.65 8.22 -37.29
CA ILE A 454 0.69 9.05 -36.53
C ILE A 454 1.41 9.77 -35.38
N GLY A 455 2.27 9.07 -34.64
CA GLY A 455 3.07 9.60 -33.54
C GLY A 455 4.00 10.74 -33.97
N ILE A 456 4.62 10.63 -35.15
CA ILE A 456 5.42 11.72 -35.75
C ILE A 456 4.59 13.00 -35.93
N GLY A 457 3.31 12.88 -36.33
CA GLY A 457 2.39 14.02 -36.43
C GLY A 457 2.00 14.61 -35.06
N LEU A 458 1.85 13.76 -34.04
CA LEU A 458 1.51 14.18 -32.67
C LEU A 458 2.65 14.94 -31.95
N LEU A 459 3.88 14.91 -32.47
CA LEU A 459 4.99 15.71 -31.91
C LEU A 459 4.75 17.22 -32.00
N ASP A 460 3.95 17.68 -32.97
CA ASP A 460 3.59 19.08 -33.16
C ASP A 460 2.35 19.49 -32.33
N GLU A 461 1.73 18.58 -31.58
CA GLU A 461 0.57 18.84 -30.71
C GLU A 461 0.94 18.88 -29.22
N PRO A 462 0.90 20.04 -28.53
CA PRO A 462 1.35 20.15 -27.13
C PRO A 462 0.67 19.21 -26.14
N ALA A 463 -0.60 18.82 -26.38
CA ALA A 463 -1.32 17.87 -25.54
C ALA A 463 -0.78 16.43 -25.64
N PHE A 464 -0.17 16.05 -26.76
CA PHE A 464 0.28 14.69 -27.06
C PHE A 464 1.81 14.54 -27.16
N GLN A 465 2.55 15.64 -27.27
CA GLN A 465 4.00 15.69 -27.47
C GLN A 465 4.80 14.72 -26.58
N SER A 466 4.65 14.79 -25.25
CA SER A 466 5.36 13.87 -24.34
C SER A 466 5.03 12.40 -24.63
N SER A 467 3.75 12.08 -24.84
CA SER A 467 3.30 10.72 -25.13
C SER A 467 3.76 10.22 -26.50
N ALA A 468 3.90 11.11 -27.48
CA ALA A 468 4.42 10.82 -28.81
C ALA A 468 5.94 10.56 -28.80
N ILE A 469 6.71 11.33 -28.02
CA ILE A 469 8.15 11.08 -27.81
C ILE A 469 8.37 9.69 -27.22
N ASN A 470 7.68 9.36 -26.12
CA ASN A 470 7.85 8.10 -25.40
C ASN A 470 7.36 6.88 -26.20
N LEU A 471 6.40 7.11 -27.10
CA LEU A 471 5.95 6.13 -28.07
C LEU A 471 7.04 5.83 -29.12
N LEU A 472 7.65 6.86 -29.71
CA LEU A 472 8.68 6.70 -30.73
C LEU A 472 9.94 6.00 -30.20
N ALA A 473 10.20 6.07 -28.88
CA ALA A 473 11.26 5.30 -28.22
C ALA A 473 11.11 3.77 -28.32
N ARG A 474 9.87 3.28 -28.47
CA ARG A 474 9.54 1.84 -28.50
C ARG A 474 9.73 1.20 -29.87
N PHE A 475 9.78 2.00 -30.92
CA PHE A 475 9.88 1.52 -32.29
C PHE A 475 11.26 1.82 -32.84
N ASP A 476 12.02 0.75 -33.10
CA ASP A 476 13.33 0.80 -33.74
C ASP A 476 13.19 1.16 -35.23
N HIS A 477 12.95 2.44 -35.51
CA HIS A 477 12.71 2.95 -36.87
C HIS A 477 13.50 4.25 -37.13
N PRO A 478 14.28 4.36 -38.23
CA PRO A 478 15.09 5.54 -38.52
C PRO A 478 14.29 6.86 -38.58
N GLU A 479 13.07 6.82 -39.12
CA GLU A 479 12.19 8.01 -39.21
C GLU A 479 11.86 8.61 -37.83
N SER A 480 11.85 7.80 -36.76
CA SER A 480 11.67 8.29 -35.39
C SER A 480 12.80 9.24 -34.97
N ALA A 481 14.05 8.90 -35.33
CA ALA A 481 15.22 9.71 -35.00
C ALA A 481 15.19 11.04 -35.77
N ASP A 482 14.96 10.98 -37.09
CA ASP A 482 14.88 12.18 -37.94
C ASP A 482 13.72 13.11 -37.50
N ALA A 483 12.57 12.54 -37.14
CA ALA A 483 11.40 13.31 -36.68
C ALA A 483 11.61 14.02 -35.33
N LEU A 484 12.34 13.38 -34.40
CA LEU A 484 12.72 13.97 -33.11
C LEU A 484 13.81 15.04 -33.30
N LEU A 485 14.86 14.75 -34.09
CA LEU A 485 15.94 15.70 -34.38
C LEU A 485 15.43 16.98 -35.06
N ALA A 486 14.53 16.86 -36.04
CA ALA A 486 13.94 17.99 -36.74
C ALA A 486 13.09 18.93 -35.84
N ARG A 487 12.74 18.49 -34.62
CA ARG A 487 11.92 19.23 -33.65
C ARG A 487 12.62 19.53 -32.32
N LEU A 488 13.85 19.06 -32.15
CA LEU A 488 14.57 19.11 -30.86
C LEU A 488 14.75 20.54 -30.31
N ASP A 489 14.84 21.54 -31.19
CA ASP A 489 14.93 22.95 -30.80
C ASP A 489 13.59 23.62 -30.47
N ARG A 490 12.48 22.96 -30.81
CA ARG A 490 11.11 23.40 -30.45
C ARG A 490 10.62 22.78 -29.14
N PHE A 491 11.24 21.71 -28.68
CA PHE A 491 10.92 21.10 -27.39
C PHE A 491 11.53 21.93 -26.26
N GLU A 492 10.76 22.16 -25.20
CA GLU A 492 11.20 22.91 -24.01
C GLU A 492 11.16 22.03 -22.75
N GLY A 493 11.99 22.37 -21.77
CA GLY A 493 12.00 21.72 -20.45
C GLY A 493 12.00 20.19 -20.50
N LYS A 494 10.95 19.59 -19.94
CA LYS A 494 10.79 18.12 -19.81
C LYS A 494 10.78 17.39 -21.16
N ASP A 495 10.24 17.99 -22.22
CA ASP A 495 10.03 17.32 -23.50
C ASP A 495 11.33 17.25 -24.30
N LYS A 496 12.21 18.25 -24.18
CA LYS A 496 13.57 18.20 -24.75
C LYS A 496 14.41 17.12 -24.08
N VAL A 497 14.31 16.99 -22.75
CA VAL A 497 14.95 15.92 -21.97
C VAL A 497 14.40 14.55 -22.38
N ALA A 498 13.08 14.42 -22.57
CA ALA A 498 12.47 13.17 -23.02
C ALA A 498 12.93 12.75 -24.42
N ALA A 499 13.02 13.69 -25.37
CA ALA A 499 13.49 13.43 -26.72
C ALA A 499 14.97 12.98 -26.74
N LEU A 500 15.85 13.68 -25.98
CA LEU A 500 17.25 13.28 -25.84
C LEU A 500 17.39 11.89 -25.22
N ASN A 501 16.70 11.63 -24.10
CA ASN A 501 16.71 10.33 -23.43
C ASN A 501 16.22 9.21 -24.35
N THR A 502 15.15 9.46 -25.10
CA THR A 502 14.61 8.54 -26.12
C THR A 502 15.65 8.20 -27.19
N MET A 503 16.35 9.21 -27.72
CA MET A 503 17.35 8.97 -28.76
C MET A 503 18.61 8.26 -28.24
N THR A 504 18.85 8.21 -26.92
CA THR A 504 20.01 7.53 -26.33
C THR A 504 19.75 6.11 -25.82
N THR A 505 18.52 5.57 -25.94
CA THR A 505 18.20 4.19 -25.50
C THR A 505 18.49 3.09 -26.53
N ARG A 506 18.60 3.41 -27.82
CA ARG A 506 18.81 2.45 -28.92
C ARG A 506 19.85 2.94 -29.92
N SER A 507 20.66 2.04 -30.46
CA SER A 507 21.79 2.38 -31.37
C SER A 507 21.35 3.08 -32.66
N SER A 508 20.21 2.69 -33.21
CA SER A 508 19.60 3.25 -34.42
C SER A 508 19.14 4.69 -34.26
N LEU A 509 18.70 5.08 -33.06
CA LEU A 509 18.31 6.45 -32.71
C LEU A 509 19.52 7.30 -32.29
N ALA A 510 20.49 6.67 -31.64
CA ALA A 510 21.73 7.29 -31.17
C ALA A 510 22.66 7.74 -32.30
N VAL A 511 22.76 6.95 -33.38
CA VAL A 511 23.66 7.24 -34.50
C VAL A 511 23.31 8.56 -35.21
N PRO A 512 22.05 8.81 -35.64
CA PRO A 512 21.65 10.10 -36.21
C PRO A 512 21.87 11.29 -35.28
N LEU A 513 21.61 11.13 -33.98
CA LEU A 513 21.84 12.16 -32.96
C LEU A 513 23.33 12.55 -32.87
N LEU A 514 24.21 11.56 -32.82
CA LEU A 514 25.65 11.78 -32.76
C LEU A 514 26.21 12.32 -34.09
N ASP A 515 25.67 11.89 -35.23
CA ASP A 515 26.04 12.45 -36.54
C ASP A 515 25.59 13.91 -36.69
N ALA A 516 24.46 14.32 -36.09
CA ALA A 516 24.03 15.72 -36.03
C ALA A 516 25.00 16.59 -35.19
N VAL A 517 25.55 16.06 -34.10
CA VAL A 517 26.59 16.74 -33.30
C VAL A 517 27.92 16.83 -34.07
N ILE A 518 28.36 15.75 -34.73
CA ILE A 518 29.57 15.75 -35.59
C ILE A 518 29.44 16.74 -36.74
N ALA A 519 28.24 16.89 -37.31
CA ALA A 519 27.93 17.84 -38.37
C ALA A 519 27.77 19.30 -37.88
N GLY A 520 27.91 19.57 -36.58
CA GLY A 520 27.74 20.91 -36.00
C GLY A 520 26.29 21.44 -36.04
N LYS A 521 25.30 20.56 -36.23
CA LYS A 521 23.86 20.91 -36.21
C LYS A 521 23.30 20.97 -34.79
N LEU A 522 23.95 20.31 -33.85
CA LEU A 522 23.61 20.33 -32.42
C LEU A 522 24.87 20.63 -31.61
N GLU A 523 24.74 21.46 -30.58
CA GLU A 523 25.84 21.70 -29.65
C GLU A 523 26.14 20.43 -28.84
N ARG A 524 27.41 20.06 -28.74
CA ARG A 524 27.85 18.86 -28.00
C ARG A 524 27.40 18.87 -26.53
N ASP A 525 27.27 20.07 -25.95
CA ASP A 525 26.98 20.28 -24.52
C ASP A 525 25.51 19.94 -24.16
N LEU A 526 24.62 19.79 -25.16
CA LEU A 526 23.28 19.19 -25.00
C LEU A 526 23.36 17.73 -24.53
N LEU A 527 24.42 17.01 -24.93
CA LEU A 527 24.66 15.62 -24.54
C LEU A 527 25.55 15.57 -23.30
N THR A 528 24.94 15.88 -22.17
CA THR A 528 25.52 15.76 -20.83
C THR A 528 26.11 14.36 -20.56
N ALA A 529 26.96 14.26 -19.53
CA ALA A 529 27.56 13.00 -19.10
C ALA A 529 26.55 11.87 -18.80
N TYR A 530 25.27 12.20 -18.52
CA TYR A 530 24.19 11.23 -18.42
C TYR A 530 23.94 10.48 -19.73
N TYR A 531 23.72 11.24 -20.81
CA TYR A 531 23.46 10.69 -22.15
C TYR A 531 24.69 9.95 -22.67
N LEU A 532 25.90 10.46 -22.41
CA LEU A 532 27.15 9.76 -22.75
C LEU A 532 27.25 8.38 -22.10
N ARG A 533 26.92 8.27 -20.80
CA ARG A 533 26.90 6.96 -20.10
C ARG A 533 25.82 6.02 -20.61
N GLN A 534 24.65 6.50 -21.03
CA GLN A 534 23.67 5.66 -21.71
C GLN A 534 24.20 5.15 -23.05
N LEU A 535 24.72 6.04 -23.89
CA LEU A 535 25.26 5.73 -25.22
C LEU A 535 26.40 4.71 -25.15
N GLN A 536 27.30 4.82 -24.17
CA GLN A 536 28.35 3.84 -23.90
C GLN A 536 27.79 2.45 -23.55
N LYS A 537 26.68 2.37 -22.81
CA LYS A 537 26.03 1.10 -22.43
C LYS A 537 25.29 0.41 -23.57
N LEU A 538 25.09 1.07 -24.71
CA LEU A 538 24.52 0.43 -25.91
C LEU A 538 25.44 -0.62 -26.55
N ASN A 539 26.72 -0.69 -26.14
CA ASN A 539 27.72 -1.66 -26.60
C ASN A 539 27.86 -1.76 -28.13
N SER A 540 27.57 -0.66 -28.84
CA SER A 540 27.56 -0.59 -30.31
C SER A 540 28.80 0.09 -30.83
N ASN A 541 29.56 -0.60 -31.70
CA ASN A 541 30.77 -0.06 -32.33
C ASN A 541 30.51 1.29 -33.03
N ALA A 542 29.40 1.39 -33.75
CA ALA A 542 29.01 2.60 -34.48
C ALA A 542 28.73 3.80 -33.56
N VAL A 543 28.29 3.54 -32.32
CA VAL A 543 28.08 4.56 -31.28
C VAL A 543 29.42 4.92 -30.61
N SER A 544 30.20 3.91 -30.21
CA SER A 544 31.50 4.09 -29.55
C SER A 544 32.53 4.87 -30.40
N GLU A 545 32.58 4.61 -31.71
CA GLU A 545 33.41 5.38 -32.66
C GLU A 545 33.04 6.86 -32.67
N ARG A 546 31.73 7.16 -32.68
CA ARG A 546 31.22 8.54 -32.69
C ARG A 546 31.46 9.26 -31.37
N ILE A 547 31.25 8.59 -30.23
CA ILE A 547 31.61 9.14 -28.91
C ILE A 547 33.09 9.50 -28.87
N THR A 548 33.96 8.58 -29.30
CA THR A 548 35.41 8.80 -29.34
C THR A 548 35.79 9.96 -30.26
N ARG A 549 35.07 10.13 -31.39
CA ARG A 549 35.29 11.23 -32.33
C ARG A 549 34.86 12.61 -31.80
N ILE A 550 33.84 12.68 -30.95
CA ILE A 550 33.31 13.95 -30.43
C ILE A 550 33.99 14.36 -29.11
N TRP A 551 34.23 13.40 -28.19
CA TRP A 551 34.74 13.67 -26.84
C TRP A 551 36.10 13.02 -26.51
N GLY A 552 36.67 12.21 -27.41
CA GLY A 552 37.91 11.48 -27.14
C GLY A 552 37.73 10.26 -26.23
N GLN A 553 38.85 9.73 -25.73
CA GLN A 553 38.85 8.59 -24.81
C GLN A 553 38.58 9.10 -23.38
N ALA A 554 37.41 8.78 -22.83
CA ALA A 554 36.97 9.30 -21.52
C ALA A 554 37.47 8.42 -20.35
N GLY A 555 38.15 9.03 -19.36
CA GLY A 555 38.30 8.46 -18.01
C GLY A 555 39.59 8.81 -17.26
N VAL A 556 39.49 9.70 -16.26
CA VAL A 556 40.41 9.98 -15.13
C VAL A 556 39.57 10.66 -14.01
N ALA A 557 39.96 10.72 -12.73
CA ALA A 557 40.11 9.61 -11.77
C ALA A 557 39.45 9.95 -10.40
N SER A 558 39.31 8.98 -9.47
CA SER A 558 38.71 9.21 -8.14
C SER A 558 39.55 10.08 -7.20
N GLU A 559 40.86 10.11 -7.38
CA GLU A 559 41.78 10.90 -6.55
C GLU A 559 41.72 12.41 -6.89
N GLU A 560 41.46 12.74 -8.15
CA GLU A 560 41.19 14.11 -8.61
C GLU A 560 39.86 14.64 -8.07
N LYS A 561 38.82 13.79 -7.98
CA LYS A 561 37.53 14.14 -7.38
C LYS A 561 37.64 14.52 -5.91
N ALA A 562 38.44 13.78 -5.13
CA ALA A 562 38.69 14.09 -3.73
C ALA A 562 39.37 15.47 -3.55
N GLN A 563 40.34 15.80 -4.40
CA GLN A 563 40.99 17.12 -4.40
C GLN A 563 40.02 18.24 -4.83
N LEU A 564 39.14 17.97 -5.79
CA LEU A 564 38.13 18.93 -6.25
C LEU A 564 37.06 19.21 -5.18
N ILE A 565 36.59 18.19 -4.46
CA ILE A 565 35.68 18.32 -3.32
C ILE A 565 36.29 19.25 -2.26
N GLU A 566 37.53 18.98 -1.86
CA GLU A 566 38.17 19.73 -0.77
C GLU A 566 38.52 21.18 -1.19
N SER A 567 38.96 21.36 -2.44
CA SER A 567 39.16 22.69 -3.04
C SER A 567 37.86 23.51 -3.07
N LEU A 568 36.73 22.91 -3.43
CA LEU A 568 35.45 23.61 -3.57
C LEU A 568 34.78 23.89 -2.22
N ASP A 569 34.87 22.97 -1.24
CA ASP A 569 34.38 23.20 0.13
C ASP A 569 35.21 24.27 0.85
N ALA A 570 36.54 24.27 0.69
CA ALA A 570 37.39 25.37 1.16
C ALA A 570 37.00 26.71 0.51
N THR A 571 36.90 26.75 -0.83
CA THR A 571 36.49 27.96 -1.57
C THR A 571 35.12 28.47 -1.10
N TYR A 572 34.16 27.59 -0.81
CA TYR A 572 32.84 27.98 -0.31
C TYR A 572 32.86 28.54 1.11
N ARG A 573 33.67 27.95 2.01
CA ARG A 573 33.82 28.41 3.40
C ARG A 573 34.55 29.75 3.51
N GLU A 574 35.53 30.00 2.65
CA GLU A 574 36.32 31.24 2.62
C GLU A 574 35.67 32.35 1.79
N ALA A 575 34.73 32.02 0.90
CA ALA A 575 34.04 33.00 0.07
C ALA A 575 33.26 34.03 0.92
N PRO A 576 33.30 35.32 0.58
CA PRO A 576 32.44 36.33 1.19
C PRO A 576 31.00 36.14 0.69
N LEU A 577 30.25 35.19 1.30
CA LEU A 577 28.93 34.74 0.81
C LEU A 577 27.89 35.87 0.65
N TRP A 578 28.08 37.02 1.27
CA TRP A 578 27.26 38.23 1.05
C TRP A 578 27.38 38.80 -0.38
N ALA A 579 28.46 38.52 -1.10
CA ALA A 579 28.70 38.97 -2.48
C ALA A 579 28.06 38.06 -3.56
N TYR A 580 27.47 36.94 -3.15
CA TYR A 580 26.91 35.89 -4.01
C TYR A 580 25.38 35.80 -3.83
N SER A 581 24.62 35.66 -4.90
CA SER A 581 23.15 35.64 -4.84
C SER A 581 22.57 34.23 -4.69
N ALA A 582 21.69 34.03 -3.69
CA ALA A 582 20.92 32.79 -3.56
C ALA A 582 19.84 32.67 -4.65
N ASP A 583 19.29 33.79 -5.15
CA ASP A 583 18.30 33.80 -6.23
C ASP A 583 18.91 33.42 -7.59
N GLU A 584 20.19 33.75 -7.83
CA GLU A 584 20.90 33.22 -9.01
C GLU A 584 21.23 31.73 -8.82
N GLY A 585 21.62 31.32 -7.61
CA GLY A 585 21.77 29.92 -7.23
C GLY A 585 20.51 29.08 -7.49
N LYS A 586 19.33 29.65 -7.21
CA LYS A 586 18.03 29.04 -7.49
C LYS A 586 17.81 28.76 -8.99
N LYS A 587 18.28 29.65 -9.88
CA LYS A 587 18.20 29.43 -11.34
C LYS A 587 19.12 28.29 -11.78
N HIS A 588 20.32 28.20 -11.20
CA HIS A 588 21.22 27.07 -11.46
C HIS A 588 20.62 25.75 -10.96
N PHE A 589 19.95 25.75 -9.80
CA PHE A 589 19.21 24.60 -9.29
C PHE A 589 18.05 24.19 -10.21
N GLN A 590 17.26 25.15 -10.70
CA GLN A 590 16.18 24.90 -11.65
C GLN A 590 16.67 24.28 -12.97
N LEU A 591 17.84 24.70 -13.44
CA LEU A 591 18.44 24.15 -14.66
C LEU A 591 19.01 22.74 -14.48
N LEU A 592 19.69 22.49 -13.35
CA LEU A 592 20.55 21.30 -13.17
C LEU A 592 19.96 20.21 -12.26
N CYS A 593 19.05 20.56 -11.35
CA CYS A 593 18.66 19.68 -10.24
C CYS A 593 17.14 19.41 -10.18
N SER A 594 16.28 20.36 -10.57
CA SER A 594 14.82 20.20 -10.39
C SER A 594 14.17 19.15 -11.30
N SER A 595 14.90 18.67 -12.31
CA SER A 595 14.53 17.51 -13.13
C SER A 595 14.53 16.19 -12.36
N CYS A 596 15.27 16.12 -11.25
CA CYS A 596 15.41 14.92 -10.41
C CYS A 596 14.99 15.11 -8.96
N HIS A 597 14.98 16.35 -8.45
CA HIS A 597 14.71 16.65 -7.04
C HIS A 597 13.52 17.60 -6.86
N GLN A 598 12.86 17.50 -5.70
CA GLN A 598 11.82 18.44 -5.26
C GLN A 598 12.32 19.39 -4.18
N VAL A 599 11.75 20.60 -4.18
CA VAL A 599 11.85 21.61 -3.11
C VAL A 599 10.47 22.24 -2.94
N ALA A 600 9.91 22.20 -1.73
CA ALA A 600 8.57 22.68 -1.39
C ALA A 600 7.48 22.21 -2.39
N GLY A 601 7.52 20.92 -2.76
CA GLY A 601 6.61 20.32 -3.74
C GLY A 601 6.84 20.73 -5.21
N THR A 602 7.85 21.57 -5.50
CA THR A 602 8.22 22.00 -6.85
C THR A 602 9.40 21.19 -7.37
N GLY A 603 9.27 20.58 -8.56
CA GLY A 603 10.27 19.69 -9.16
C GLY A 603 9.75 18.25 -9.30
N VAL A 604 10.64 17.30 -9.62
CA VAL A 604 10.28 15.89 -9.85
C VAL A 604 10.81 14.99 -8.73
N ALA A 605 9.97 14.11 -8.18
CA ALA A 605 10.39 13.15 -7.15
C ALA A 605 11.05 11.89 -7.77
N ILE A 606 12.33 11.98 -8.16
CA ILE A 606 13.14 10.83 -8.61
C ILE A 606 14.26 10.55 -7.60
N GLY A 607 15.07 11.55 -7.29
CA GLY A 607 15.97 11.57 -6.15
C GLY A 607 15.27 12.04 -4.87
N PRO A 608 16.03 12.15 -3.76
CA PRO A 608 15.53 12.68 -2.49
C PRO A 608 14.89 14.08 -2.62
N ASP A 609 13.86 14.32 -1.82
CA ASP A 609 13.34 15.67 -1.58
C ASP A 609 14.40 16.50 -0.83
N LEU A 610 14.68 17.71 -1.33
CA LEU A 610 15.71 18.61 -0.81
C LEU A 610 15.14 19.75 0.04
N THR A 611 13.82 19.79 0.30
CA THR A 611 13.10 20.85 1.05
C THR A 611 13.60 21.11 2.48
N ALA A 612 14.41 20.22 3.05
CA ALA A 612 15.05 20.42 4.36
C ALA A 612 16.54 19.98 4.36
N ALA A 613 17.12 19.82 3.17
CA ALA A 613 18.46 19.27 3.01
C ALA A 613 19.58 20.29 3.33
N GLY A 614 19.27 21.58 3.43
CA GLY A 614 20.25 22.63 3.77
C GLY A 614 20.95 22.38 5.11
N SER A 615 20.25 21.73 6.05
CA SER A 615 20.79 21.32 7.36
C SER A 615 21.96 20.32 7.28
N SER A 616 22.14 19.63 6.14
CA SER A 616 23.27 18.71 5.89
C SER A 616 24.59 19.44 5.58
N GLY A 617 24.56 20.75 5.35
CA GLY A 617 25.74 21.59 5.11
C GLY A 617 26.33 21.51 3.70
N SER A 618 27.26 22.43 3.39
CA SER A 618 27.86 22.59 2.05
C SER A 618 28.52 21.30 1.54
N ARG A 619 29.30 20.65 2.41
CA ARG A 619 30.10 19.48 2.06
C ARG A 619 29.26 18.33 1.53
N TYR A 620 28.13 18.03 2.16
CA TYR A 620 27.20 16.99 1.71
C TYR A 620 26.75 17.20 0.26
N PHE A 621 26.40 18.43 -0.11
CA PHE A 621 26.01 18.75 -1.49
C PHE A 621 27.21 18.71 -2.45
N ILE A 622 28.38 19.20 -2.04
CA ILE A 622 29.60 19.20 -2.86
C ILE A 622 30.04 17.76 -3.17
N GLU A 623 30.09 16.89 -2.16
CA GLU A 623 30.37 15.46 -2.29
C GLU A 623 29.34 14.79 -3.21
N SER A 624 28.04 15.02 -2.98
CA SER A 624 26.96 14.44 -3.80
C SER A 624 26.98 14.92 -5.26
N MET A 625 27.41 16.15 -5.54
CA MET A 625 27.49 16.71 -6.91
C MET A 625 28.75 16.31 -7.67
N ILE A 626 29.87 16.07 -6.98
CA ILE A 626 31.15 15.70 -7.61
C ILE A 626 31.30 14.18 -7.71
N ASP A 627 30.87 13.44 -6.68
CA ASP A 627 30.87 11.97 -6.67
C ASP A 627 29.53 11.39 -6.20
N PRO A 628 28.46 11.50 -7.03
CA PRO A 628 27.16 10.90 -6.74
C PRO A 628 27.17 9.37 -6.63
N ASN A 629 28.30 8.71 -6.94
CA ASN A 629 28.46 7.27 -6.87
C ASN A 629 29.00 6.79 -5.51
N ALA A 630 29.54 7.68 -4.68
CA ALA A 630 30.14 7.34 -3.39
C ALA A 630 29.13 6.74 -2.39
N VAL A 631 27.88 7.22 -2.37
CA VAL A 631 26.83 6.73 -1.47
C VAL A 631 25.47 6.68 -2.20
N ILE A 632 25.01 5.47 -2.52
CA ILE A 632 23.69 5.23 -3.15
C ILE A 632 22.76 4.56 -2.13
N GLY A 633 21.74 5.30 -1.66
CA GLY A 633 20.73 4.74 -0.76
C GLY A 633 19.90 3.63 -1.43
N GLN A 634 19.54 2.57 -0.69
CA GLN A 634 18.84 1.38 -1.24
C GLN A 634 17.61 1.73 -2.09
N ASN A 635 16.78 2.68 -1.64
CA ASN A 635 15.56 3.09 -2.33
C ASN A 635 15.81 3.85 -3.67
N TYR A 636 17.06 4.23 -3.93
CA TYR A 636 17.49 4.98 -5.12
C TYR A 636 18.49 4.17 -5.98
N GLN A 637 18.64 2.87 -5.72
CA GLN A 637 19.45 1.99 -6.55
C GLN A 637 18.81 1.81 -7.94
N VAL A 638 19.57 2.15 -8.97
CA VAL A 638 19.12 2.05 -10.36
C VAL A 638 19.08 0.59 -10.78
N THR A 639 17.95 0.18 -11.33
CA THR A 639 17.79 -1.10 -12.02
C THR A 639 18.01 -0.88 -13.52
N GLU A 640 18.90 -1.67 -14.10
CA GLU A 640 19.09 -1.80 -15.54
C GLU A 640 18.36 -3.06 -16.02
N ILE A 641 17.57 -2.91 -17.07
CA ILE A 641 16.82 -3.97 -17.73
C ILE A 641 17.17 -3.95 -19.21
N GLU A 642 17.76 -5.04 -19.68
CA GLU A 642 17.91 -5.37 -21.09
C GLU A 642 16.70 -6.21 -21.50
N GLN A 643 15.92 -5.74 -22.48
CA GLN A 643 14.81 -6.51 -23.04
C GLN A 643 15.26 -7.43 -24.18
N ILE A 644 14.47 -8.46 -24.47
CA ILE A 644 14.72 -9.45 -25.55
C ILE A 644 14.77 -8.80 -26.95
N ASP A 645 14.15 -7.63 -27.13
CA ASP A 645 14.21 -6.84 -28.36
C ASP A 645 15.40 -5.85 -28.41
N GLY A 646 16.31 -5.92 -27.43
CA GLY A 646 17.48 -5.06 -27.32
C GLY A 646 17.24 -3.69 -26.66
N GLU A 647 16.02 -3.40 -26.16
CA GLU A 647 15.78 -2.13 -25.45
C GLU A 647 16.47 -2.12 -24.08
N MET A 648 17.27 -1.08 -23.82
CA MET A 648 17.87 -0.82 -22.51
C MET A 648 17.02 0.17 -21.70
N ILE A 649 16.30 -0.33 -20.70
CA ILE A 649 15.57 0.48 -19.72
C ILE A 649 16.43 0.67 -18.48
N THR A 650 16.66 1.94 -18.09
CA THR A 650 17.40 2.31 -16.88
C THR A 650 16.49 3.15 -15.98
N GLY A 651 16.21 2.69 -14.75
CA GLY A 651 15.28 3.40 -13.85
C GLY A 651 15.20 2.84 -12.43
N LEU A 652 14.41 3.47 -11.57
CA LEU A 652 14.15 3.01 -10.20
C LEU A 652 13.00 1.99 -10.17
N LEU A 653 13.16 0.90 -9.41
CA LEU A 653 12.07 -0.06 -9.19
C LEU A 653 11.02 0.53 -8.25
N ILE A 654 9.80 0.73 -8.75
CA ILE A 654 8.66 1.23 -7.96
C ILE A 654 7.86 0.09 -7.35
N SER A 655 7.59 -0.97 -8.14
CA SER A 655 6.91 -2.16 -7.66
C SER A 655 7.21 -3.37 -8.55
N GLU A 656 6.98 -4.56 -8.02
CA GLU A 656 7.21 -5.82 -8.69
C GLU A 656 6.05 -6.79 -8.40
N THR A 657 5.62 -7.51 -9.42
CA THR A 657 4.63 -8.60 -9.31
C THR A 657 5.25 -9.92 -9.78
N ASN A 658 4.49 -11.01 -9.74
CA ASN A 658 4.97 -12.30 -10.27
C ASN A 658 5.22 -12.27 -11.79
N THR A 659 4.60 -11.34 -12.54
CA THR A 659 4.61 -11.30 -14.01
C THR A 659 5.22 -10.03 -14.60
N SER A 660 5.35 -8.95 -13.82
CA SER A 660 5.84 -7.65 -14.30
C SER A 660 6.67 -6.89 -13.26
N VAL A 661 7.45 -5.92 -13.72
CA VAL A 661 8.15 -4.91 -12.92
C VAL A 661 7.72 -3.52 -13.38
N VAL A 662 7.61 -2.59 -12.44
CA VAL A 662 7.30 -1.18 -12.71
C VAL A 662 8.53 -0.35 -12.41
N ILE A 663 9.05 0.31 -13.45
CA ILE A 663 10.30 1.07 -13.44
C ILE A 663 10.01 2.55 -13.69
N LYS A 664 10.48 3.44 -12.82
CA LYS A 664 10.43 4.89 -13.03
C LYS A 664 11.75 5.36 -13.63
N THR A 665 11.69 5.85 -14.86
CA THR A 665 12.82 6.51 -15.55
C THR A 665 12.86 8.00 -15.15
N LEU A 666 13.73 8.80 -15.78
CA LEU A 666 13.71 10.25 -15.61
C LEU A 666 12.42 10.92 -16.14
N THR A 667 11.68 10.25 -17.01
CA THR A 667 10.57 10.82 -17.78
C THR A 667 9.23 10.15 -17.48
N ASP A 668 9.24 8.84 -17.18
CA ASP A 668 8.07 7.97 -17.24
C ASP A 668 8.03 6.91 -16.13
N THR A 669 6.88 6.26 -16.02
CA THR A 669 6.73 5.01 -15.28
C THR A 669 6.37 3.88 -16.24
N LEU A 670 7.35 3.07 -16.59
CA LEU A 670 7.24 1.96 -17.53
C LEU A 670 6.85 0.67 -16.78
N THR A 671 5.94 -0.12 -17.34
CA THR A 671 5.68 -1.50 -16.89
C THR A 671 6.30 -2.47 -17.88
N VAL A 672 7.25 -3.28 -17.42
CA VAL A 672 7.95 -4.29 -18.23
C VAL A 672 7.49 -5.67 -17.79
N ALA A 673 7.04 -6.51 -18.73
CA ALA A 673 6.70 -7.90 -18.43
C ALA A 673 8.00 -8.70 -18.19
N LYS A 674 8.05 -9.54 -17.16
CA LYS A 674 9.23 -10.35 -16.84
C LYS A 674 9.63 -11.30 -17.97
N SER A 675 8.66 -11.73 -18.79
CA SER A 675 8.89 -12.52 -20.00
C SER A 675 9.59 -11.78 -21.14
N MET A 676 9.72 -10.44 -21.06
CA MET A 676 10.47 -9.63 -22.02
C MET A 676 11.87 -9.25 -21.52
N ILE A 677 12.23 -9.57 -20.27
CA ILE A 677 13.54 -9.25 -19.68
C ILE A 677 14.54 -10.31 -20.13
N ASN A 678 15.55 -9.91 -20.90
CA ASN A 678 16.72 -10.73 -21.21
C ASN A 678 17.68 -10.77 -20.01
N ARG A 679 17.98 -9.58 -19.46
CA ARG A 679 18.88 -9.41 -18.31
C ARG A 679 18.38 -8.29 -17.41
N ARG A 680 18.53 -8.47 -16.09
CA ARG A 680 18.30 -7.43 -15.08
C ARG A 680 19.49 -7.38 -14.14
N GLN A 681 19.96 -6.18 -13.82
CA GLN A 681 21.01 -5.96 -12.82
C GLN A 681 20.78 -4.64 -12.07
N LEU A 682 21.39 -4.52 -10.89
CA LEU A 682 21.53 -3.23 -10.23
C LEU A 682 22.75 -2.53 -10.83
N ALA A 683 22.62 -1.24 -11.18
CA ALA A 683 23.74 -0.46 -11.64
C ALA A 683 24.73 -0.21 -10.49
N VAL A 684 26.03 -0.21 -10.80
CA VAL A 684 27.10 0.19 -9.86
C VAL A 684 27.18 1.73 -9.73
N HIS A 685 26.27 2.46 -10.39
CA HIS A 685 26.29 3.92 -10.50
C HIS A 685 24.91 4.51 -10.21
N SER A 686 24.91 5.72 -9.67
CA SER A 686 23.73 6.52 -9.35
C SER A 686 22.99 6.99 -10.60
N MET A 687 21.70 7.32 -10.44
CA MET A 687 20.95 8.03 -11.47
C MET A 687 21.37 9.50 -11.57
N MET A 688 21.92 10.06 -10.48
CA MET A 688 22.42 11.43 -10.44
C MET A 688 23.68 11.55 -11.31
N PRO A 689 23.73 12.47 -12.28
CA PRO A 689 24.87 12.56 -13.19
C PRO A 689 26.15 13.08 -12.52
N GLU A 690 27.31 12.51 -12.86
CA GLU A 690 28.59 13.18 -12.64
C GLU A 690 28.75 14.40 -13.57
N GLY A 691 29.56 15.38 -13.18
CA GLY A 691 29.89 16.55 -14.01
C GLY A 691 28.84 17.67 -14.04
N LEU A 692 27.84 17.63 -13.14
CA LEU A 692 26.74 18.62 -13.09
C LEU A 692 27.20 20.07 -12.93
N MET A 693 28.39 20.31 -12.37
CA MET A 693 28.95 21.65 -12.16
C MET A 693 29.98 22.08 -13.21
N ASP A 694 30.30 21.24 -14.21
CA ASP A 694 31.41 21.51 -15.13
C ASP A 694 31.15 22.75 -16.00
N GLY A 695 29.90 22.93 -16.44
CA GLY A 695 29.44 24.12 -17.16
C GLY A 695 29.24 25.38 -16.30
N LEU A 696 29.42 25.30 -14.97
CA LEU A 696 29.33 26.46 -14.09
C LEU A 696 30.71 27.07 -13.85
N ASN A 697 30.82 28.39 -13.97
CA ASN A 697 32.02 29.12 -13.56
C ASN A 697 32.14 29.21 -12.03
N GLY A 698 33.31 29.63 -11.53
CA GLY A 698 33.60 29.67 -10.10
C GLY A 698 32.59 30.48 -9.27
N ARG A 699 31.98 31.55 -9.80
CA ARG A 699 30.93 32.30 -9.10
C ARG A 699 29.63 31.50 -9.02
N GLN A 700 29.20 30.93 -10.14
CA GLN A 700 27.95 30.20 -10.27
C GLN A 700 27.91 28.93 -9.40
N ARG A 701 29.06 28.24 -9.25
CA ARG A 701 29.20 27.11 -8.33
C ARG A 701 28.90 27.51 -6.87
N ILE A 702 29.47 28.63 -6.41
CA ILE A 702 29.24 29.16 -5.07
C ILE A 702 27.79 29.65 -4.89
N GLU A 703 27.19 30.27 -5.92
CA GLU A 703 25.78 30.67 -5.88
C GLU A 703 24.84 29.45 -5.78
N LEU A 704 25.09 28.37 -6.54
CA LEU A 704 24.34 27.10 -6.42
C LEU A 704 24.46 26.47 -5.02
N ILE A 705 25.68 26.33 -4.49
CA ILE A 705 25.90 25.75 -3.15
C ILE A 705 25.25 26.63 -2.07
N LYS A 706 25.28 27.97 -2.24
CA LYS A 706 24.59 28.91 -1.35
C LYS A 706 23.09 28.69 -1.35
N TYR A 707 22.47 28.51 -2.51
CA TYR A 707 21.04 28.19 -2.57
C TYR A 707 20.72 26.85 -1.89
N LEU A 708 21.48 25.79 -2.22
CA LEU A 708 21.27 24.44 -1.65
C LEU A 708 21.38 24.40 -0.11
N THR A 709 22.29 25.21 0.47
CA THR A 709 22.44 25.32 1.93
C THR A 709 21.40 26.21 2.61
N THR A 710 20.53 26.88 1.85
CA THR A 710 19.37 27.65 2.37
C THR A 710 18.03 26.92 2.26
N LEU A 711 18.03 25.65 1.83
CA LEU A 711 16.84 24.80 1.67
C LEU A 711 16.37 24.17 2.99
#